data_AF-A0AAU2N9Q6-F1
#
_entry.id   AF-A0AAU2N9Q6-F1
#
_cell.length_a   1.000
_cell.length_b   1.000
_cell.length_c   1.000
_cell.angle_alpha   90.00
_cell.angle_beta   90.00
_cell.angle_gamma   90.00
#
_symmetry.space_group_name_H-M   'P 1'
#
loop_
_entity.id
_entity.type
_entity.pdbx_description
1 polymer ?
#
loop_
_entity_poly.entity_id
_entity_poly.type
_entity_poly.pdbx_seq_one_letter_code
_entity_poly.pdbx_strand_id
1 'polypeptide(L)'
;MIRNRWFAVVLLVLAATAAAPPSASATSLLAPSPDVPSTVCSTADEFVANGHLAEAATLYMPVAGQHPLPCAARGLEDIDKKRKEARELVSKGQRLLQAGELASSAGAFEEALLKDEANTEALKGLAEATGSKRRPAERRWDRFYDDWLRPALKLVVPVIITLLVLLSLGSLLSRWLVRVESVEWPSVVRQPLKYLGYLILLGAAVTLPVHAMVPFGPAPLVPWPAFWTLLVLFVIAILAVPLAVLISEAERSKDGWRNRCLAHHWLRFDGTLRILVVVGFFVVMFLGANDHEALARWRLLAAYALLTAYGLVLTAAVLGQNLRLQVAVQTADGKTDAAATDYLLARLQTLGAETPPRLRTHNSTSSTALSTVDSEALSALPAGRVIGTLSSLYFALRPDLTWRARASIVDANRVAISLSRNGSHAASIIFSRLDLGLPAVDATTEGDRMRAQLLTGAAAFILVQLSEAHPYLQRGLYKARNWKSVALHVIATGISLIDDQDQRTSLLARAVNEDPTYPLARLEYLWALQGATKIGEPAYRQFADALDDELLELKLEAGSPLLLRSLYRCAAQRINLHAEDGYPAGGPNLVAAKRSAQEFARQCEATTEENPPQWAAYAEQVKPIAEVLLRQIESLTEPRFIGPLRPADKTVVPRRAYENACLDSFLVLRQGYEPENAIGQLRFALPNDRDKDEAAQDPCLKLLRDREDFRALVAPARREGRIGRISRRRKT
;
A
#
# COMPACT_ATOMS: atom_id res chain seq x y z
N MET A 1 -2.28 5.68 -4.58
CA MET A 1 -2.55 7.13 -4.34
C MET A 1 -3.96 7.66 -4.70
N ILE A 2 -4.64 7.22 -5.77
CA ILE A 2 -5.96 7.77 -6.19
C ILE A 2 -7.13 7.34 -5.26
N ARG A 3 -7.02 6.22 -4.53
CA ARG A 3 -8.13 5.63 -3.74
C ARG A 3 -8.47 6.37 -2.44
N ASN A 4 -7.55 7.11 -1.83
CA ASN A 4 -7.80 7.86 -0.58
C ASN A 4 -8.48 9.22 -0.79
N ARG A 5 -8.44 9.79 -2.01
CA ARG A 5 -9.07 11.08 -2.30
C ARG A 5 -10.60 10.99 -2.40
N TRP A 6 -11.14 9.84 -2.79
CA TRP A 6 -12.58 9.64 -2.93
C TRP A 6 -13.34 9.65 -1.59
N PHE A 7 -12.73 9.16 -0.51
CA PHE A 7 -13.37 9.09 0.81
C PHE A 7 -13.48 10.45 1.52
N ALA A 8 -12.49 11.34 1.32
CA ALA A 8 -12.53 12.68 1.91
C ALA A 8 -13.63 13.55 1.28
N VAL A 9 -13.95 13.34 0.00
CA VAL A 9 -15.01 14.06 -0.71
C VAL A 9 -16.40 13.68 -0.22
N VAL A 10 -16.64 12.39 0.11
CA VAL A 10 -17.94 11.90 0.62
C VAL A 10 -18.29 12.51 1.98
N LEU A 11 -17.28 12.74 2.84
CA LEU A 11 -17.49 13.30 4.18
C LEU A 11 -17.81 14.81 4.14
N LEU A 12 -17.35 15.52 3.11
CA LEU A 12 -17.60 16.95 2.92
C LEU A 12 -19.02 17.23 2.39
N VAL A 13 -19.62 16.27 1.68
CA VAL A 13 -21.01 16.35 1.17
C VAL A 13 -22.05 16.14 2.28
N LEU A 14 -21.73 15.35 3.31
CA LEU A 14 -22.64 15.10 4.45
C LEU A 14 -22.74 16.28 5.43
N ALA A 15 -21.76 17.19 5.46
CA ALA A 15 -21.77 18.35 6.36
C ALA A 15 -22.56 19.54 5.81
N ALA A 16 -22.90 19.56 4.51
CA ALA A 16 -23.46 20.74 3.84
C ALA A 16 -25.02 20.80 3.82
N THR A 17 -25.73 19.79 4.34
CA THR A 17 -27.20 19.69 4.20
C THR A 17 -28.01 20.24 5.38
N ALA A 18 -27.39 20.96 6.33
CA ALA A 18 -28.04 21.43 7.57
C ALA A 18 -27.98 22.95 7.77
N ALA A 19 -28.56 23.74 6.85
CA ALA A 19 -28.82 25.17 7.09
C ALA A 19 -30.09 25.63 6.35
N ALA A 20 -31.12 26.03 7.10
CA ALA A 20 -32.32 26.70 6.59
C ALA A 20 -32.32 28.18 7.04
N PRO A 21 -32.75 29.14 6.20
CA PRO A 21 -32.78 30.56 6.57
C PRO A 21 -34.12 30.96 7.25
N PRO A 22 -34.12 32.00 8.11
CA PRO A 22 -35.31 32.50 8.79
C PRO A 22 -36.16 33.44 7.92
N SER A 23 -37.47 33.41 8.13
CA SER A 23 -38.50 34.24 7.49
C SER A 23 -38.55 35.67 8.07
N ALA A 24 -38.76 36.66 7.20
CA ALA A 24 -38.83 38.08 7.52
C ALA A 24 -40.21 38.52 8.02
N SER A 25 -40.20 39.51 8.93
CA SER A 25 -41.33 40.09 9.65
C SER A 25 -42.18 41.05 8.80
N ALA A 26 -43.49 41.07 9.04
CA ALA A 26 -44.44 42.02 8.46
C ALA A 26 -44.40 43.39 9.17
N THR A 27 -44.54 44.46 8.40
CA THR A 27 -44.61 45.86 8.86
C THR A 27 -46.07 46.30 8.99
N SER A 28 -46.45 46.93 10.10
CA SER A 28 -47.78 47.51 10.34
C SER A 28 -47.88 48.95 9.84
N LEU A 29 -48.99 49.29 9.17
CA LEU A 29 -49.32 50.64 8.70
C LEU A 29 -50.26 51.36 9.69
N LEU A 30 -49.96 52.64 9.97
CA LEU A 30 -50.77 53.59 10.75
C LEU A 30 -51.98 54.13 9.94
N ALA A 31 -53.08 54.40 10.63
CA ALA A 31 -54.30 55.03 10.10
C ALA A 31 -54.22 56.58 10.10
N PRO A 32 -54.82 57.29 9.11
CA PRO A 32 -54.85 58.75 9.09
C PRO A 32 -56.10 59.37 9.75
N SER A 33 -55.91 60.60 10.22
CA SER A 33 -56.82 61.51 10.94
C SER A 33 -58.00 61.99 10.09
N PRO A 34 -59.18 62.30 10.68
CA PRO A 34 -60.34 62.77 9.95
C PRO A 34 -60.30 64.30 9.82
N ASP A 35 -59.95 64.79 8.63
CA ASP A 35 -60.53 66.00 8.05
C ASP A 35 -60.03 66.17 6.61
N VAL A 36 -60.94 66.56 5.71
CA VAL A 36 -60.77 66.92 4.29
C VAL A 36 -61.00 65.76 3.28
N PRO A 37 -62.24 65.55 2.79
CA PRO A 37 -62.55 64.57 1.74
C PRO A 37 -61.92 64.87 0.36
N SER A 38 -61.45 66.11 0.10
CA SER A 38 -60.83 66.49 -1.17
C SER A 38 -59.37 66.08 -1.30
N THR A 39 -58.63 65.97 -0.19
CA THR A 39 -57.23 65.49 -0.19
C THR A 39 -57.18 63.99 -0.47
N VAL A 40 -58.16 63.22 0.02
CA VAL A 40 -58.26 61.78 -0.23
C VAL A 40 -58.41 61.49 -1.72
N CYS A 41 -59.29 62.22 -2.43
CA CYS A 41 -59.43 62.05 -3.88
C CYS A 41 -58.15 62.47 -4.65
N SER A 42 -57.50 63.58 -4.29
CA SER A 42 -56.27 63.99 -4.98
C SER A 42 -55.11 63.02 -4.74
N THR A 43 -54.97 62.50 -3.52
CA THR A 43 -53.95 61.50 -3.19
C THR A 43 -54.25 60.16 -3.87
N ALA A 44 -55.52 59.76 -3.93
CA ALA A 44 -55.92 58.55 -4.65
C ALA A 44 -55.69 58.68 -6.16
N ASP A 45 -55.96 59.85 -6.76
CA ASP A 45 -55.64 60.14 -8.17
C ASP A 45 -54.13 60.06 -8.47
N GLU A 46 -53.28 60.48 -7.53
CA GLU A 46 -51.82 60.34 -7.64
C GLU A 46 -51.41 58.85 -7.64
N PHE A 47 -52.00 58.02 -6.77
CA PHE A 47 -51.79 56.58 -6.79
C PHE A 47 -52.29 55.93 -8.10
N VAL A 48 -53.44 56.38 -8.64
CA VAL A 48 -53.92 55.93 -9.95
C VAL A 48 -52.94 56.33 -11.05
N ALA A 49 -52.41 57.56 -11.04
CA ALA A 49 -51.46 58.04 -12.03
C ALA A 49 -50.16 57.22 -12.05
N ASN A 50 -49.70 56.80 -10.86
CA ASN A 50 -48.48 56.02 -10.68
C ASN A 50 -48.65 54.48 -10.86
N GLY A 51 -49.86 53.98 -11.11
CA GLY A 51 -50.12 52.55 -11.35
C GLY A 51 -50.35 51.71 -10.08
N HIS A 52 -50.38 52.35 -8.89
CA HIS A 52 -50.69 51.75 -7.60
C HIS A 52 -52.21 51.61 -7.38
N LEU A 53 -52.85 50.80 -8.22
CA LEU A 53 -54.31 50.74 -8.30
C LEU A 53 -54.98 50.12 -7.06
N ALA A 54 -54.27 49.25 -6.33
CA ALA A 54 -54.79 48.63 -5.11
C ALA A 54 -54.87 49.64 -3.96
N GLU A 55 -53.80 50.42 -3.76
CA GLU A 55 -53.70 51.49 -2.79
C GLU A 55 -54.73 52.59 -3.10
N ALA A 56 -54.83 53.01 -4.37
CA ALA A 56 -55.85 53.96 -4.81
C ALA A 56 -57.29 53.47 -4.52
N ALA A 57 -57.58 52.19 -4.77
CA ALA A 57 -58.90 51.62 -4.48
C ALA A 57 -59.20 51.63 -2.97
N THR A 58 -58.21 51.33 -2.11
CA THR A 58 -58.40 51.39 -0.65
C THR A 58 -58.68 52.80 -0.14
N LEU A 59 -58.17 53.83 -0.82
CA LEU A 59 -58.46 55.23 -0.50
C LEU A 59 -59.83 55.67 -1.01
N TYR A 60 -60.26 55.18 -2.18
CA TYR A 60 -61.57 55.52 -2.75
C TYR A 60 -62.75 54.80 -2.08
N MET A 61 -62.58 53.55 -1.65
CA MET A 61 -63.66 52.72 -1.10
C MET A 61 -64.38 53.32 0.12
N PRO A 62 -63.71 53.92 1.12
CA PRO A 62 -64.38 54.52 2.28
C PRO A 62 -65.22 55.74 1.94
N VAL A 63 -64.83 56.50 0.91
CA VAL A 63 -65.49 57.74 0.46
C VAL A 63 -66.54 57.51 -0.64
N ALA A 64 -66.58 56.30 -1.21
CA ALA A 64 -67.60 55.84 -2.16
C ALA A 64 -68.87 55.27 -1.48
N GLY A 65 -69.00 55.41 -0.15
CA GLY A 65 -70.14 54.93 0.64
C GLY A 65 -71.46 55.69 0.41
N GLN A 66 -72.33 55.79 1.44
CA GLN A 66 -73.74 56.22 1.30
C GLN A 66 -73.99 57.59 0.65
N HIS A 67 -73.00 58.47 0.58
CA HIS A 67 -73.02 59.71 -0.22
C HIS A 67 -71.74 59.80 -1.06
N PRO A 68 -71.67 59.12 -2.22
CA PRO A 68 -70.43 59.00 -2.97
C PRO A 68 -70.01 60.36 -3.51
N LEU A 69 -68.80 60.78 -3.17
CA LEU A 69 -68.19 61.94 -3.82
C LEU A 69 -68.02 61.62 -5.32
N PRO A 70 -68.38 62.53 -6.24
CA PRO A 70 -68.23 62.30 -7.67
C PRO A 70 -66.81 61.92 -8.09
N CYS A 71 -65.79 62.40 -7.37
CA CYS A 71 -64.39 62.03 -7.60
C CYS A 71 -64.10 60.56 -7.27
N ALA A 72 -64.68 60.01 -6.20
CA ALA A 72 -64.46 58.61 -5.82
C ALA A 72 -65.14 57.63 -6.79
N ALA A 73 -66.35 57.96 -7.26
CA ALA A 73 -67.03 57.16 -8.27
C ALA A 73 -66.26 57.13 -9.61
N ARG A 74 -65.78 58.30 -10.07
CA ARG A 74 -64.96 58.41 -11.28
C ARG A 74 -63.61 57.72 -11.12
N GLY A 75 -62.95 57.87 -9.97
CA GLY A 75 -61.67 57.26 -9.68
C GLY A 75 -61.73 55.73 -9.66
N LEU A 76 -62.80 55.14 -9.10
CA LEU A 76 -63.02 53.69 -9.17
C LEU A 76 -63.29 53.19 -10.59
N GLU A 77 -64.04 53.95 -11.40
CA GLU A 77 -64.25 53.64 -12.82
C GLU A 77 -62.93 53.70 -13.62
N ASP A 78 -62.08 54.69 -13.36
CA ASP A 78 -60.75 54.82 -13.97
C ASP A 78 -59.80 53.68 -13.54
N ILE A 79 -59.87 53.22 -12.29
CA ILE A 79 -59.15 52.03 -11.81
C ILE A 79 -59.58 50.78 -12.56
N ASP A 80 -60.90 50.54 -12.69
CA ASP A 80 -61.42 49.37 -13.40
C ASP A 80 -61.03 49.39 -14.88
N LYS A 81 -61.05 50.58 -15.50
CA LYS A 81 -60.56 50.78 -16.87
C LYS A 81 -59.08 50.43 -17.01
N LYS A 82 -58.21 50.97 -16.13
CA LYS A 82 -56.77 50.66 -16.17
C LYS A 82 -56.48 49.17 -15.92
N ARG A 83 -57.20 48.52 -14.99
CA ARG A 83 -57.09 47.06 -14.78
C ARG A 83 -57.53 46.25 -15.99
N LYS A 84 -58.50 46.73 -16.76
CA LYS A 84 -58.92 46.09 -18.01
C LYS A 84 -57.84 46.24 -19.09
N GLU A 85 -57.30 47.45 -19.27
CA GLU A 85 -56.17 47.71 -20.18
C GLU A 85 -54.96 46.83 -19.84
N ALA A 86 -54.61 46.73 -18.55
CA ALA A 86 -53.51 45.88 -18.08
C ALA A 86 -53.75 44.40 -18.42
N ARG A 87 -54.98 43.88 -18.24
CA ARG A 87 -55.33 42.50 -18.62
C ARG A 87 -55.26 42.25 -20.13
N GLU A 88 -55.67 43.23 -20.95
CA GLU A 88 -55.53 43.13 -22.40
C GLU A 88 -54.06 43.07 -22.82
N LEU A 89 -53.19 43.88 -22.20
CA LEU A 89 -51.74 43.85 -22.39
C LEU A 89 -51.12 42.53 -21.92
N VAL A 90 -51.55 41.96 -20.79
CA VAL A 90 -51.16 40.61 -20.35
C VAL A 90 -51.54 39.56 -21.40
N SER A 91 -52.76 39.60 -21.94
CA SER A 91 -53.20 38.66 -22.97
C SER A 91 -52.39 38.78 -24.27
N LYS A 92 -51.94 40.00 -24.60
CA LYS A 92 -51.05 40.28 -25.74
C LYS A 92 -49.66 39.73 -25.47
N GLY A 93 -49.11 39.99 -24.27
CA GLY A 93 -47.83 39.45 -23.81
C GLY A 93 -47.80 37.93 -23.87
N GLN A 94 -48.86 37.25 -23.41
CA GLN A 94 -48.98 35.78 -23.46
C GLN A 94 -49.03 35.24 -24.89
N ARG A 95 -49.77 35.88 -25.81
CA ARG A 95 -49.80 35.50 -27.23
C ARG A 95 -48.42 35.66 -27.89
N LEU A 96 -47.71 36.75 -27.59
CA LEU A 96 -46.35 36.98 -28.08
C LEU A 96 -45.35 35.98 -27.49
N LEU A 97 -45.52 35.60 -26.23
CA LEU A 97 -44.74 34.56 -25.57
C LEU A 97 -44.90 33.22 -26.29
N GLN A 98 -46.14 32.83 -26.60
CA GLN A 98 -46.46 31.62 -27.35
C GLN A 98 -45.93 31.64 -28.80
N ALA A 99 -45.89 32.82 -29.43
CA ALA A 99 -45.30 33.02 -30.74
C ALA A 99 -43.75 33.01 -30.75
N GLY A 100 -43.11 32.99 -29.57
CA GLY A 100 -41.65 33.00 -29.43
C GLY A 100 -41.01 34.38 -29.54
N GLU A 101 -41.80 35.46 -29.59
CA GLU A 101 -41.31 36.84 -29.67
C GLU A 101 -41.01 37.40 -28.27
N LEU A 102 -39.96 36.90 -27.64
CA LEU A 102 -39.66 37.14 -26.23
C LEU A 102 -39.45 38.63 -25.88
N ALA A 103 -38.83 39.42 -26.77
CA ALA A 103 -38.61 40.85 -26.52
C ALA A 103 -39.92 41.65 -26.57
N SER A 104 -40.76 41.39 -27.57
CA SER A 104 -42.08 42.01 -27.71
C SER A 104 -43.02 41.60 -26.58
N SER A 105 -42.94 40.33 -26.14
CA SER A 105 -43.70 39.81 -25.01
C SER A 105 -43.31 40.48 -23.69
N ALA A 106 -42.01 40.61 -23.41
CA ALA A 106 -41.52 41.31 -22.22
C ALA A 106 -41.97 42.77 -22.18
N GLY A 107 -41.87 43.49 -23.32
CA GLY A 107 -42.36 44.86 -23.42
C GLY A 107 -43.86 45.00 -23.14
N ALA A 108 -44.68 44.06 -23.60
CA ALA A 108 -46.12 44.06 -23.31
C ALA A 108 -46.44 43.80 -21.83
N PHE A 109 -45.65 42.95 -21.14
CA PHE A 109 -45.82 42.73 -19.71
C PHE A 109 -45.32 43.91 -18.87
N GLU A 110 -44.22 44.58 -19.26
CA GLU A 110 -43.76 45.82 -18.62
C GLU A 110 -44.78 46.94 -18.78
N GLU A 111 -45.38 47.09 -19.96
CA GLU A 111 -46.46 48.06 -20.20
C GLU A 111 -47.71 47.74 -19.36
N ALA A 112 -48.03 46.46 -19.17
CA ALA A 112 -49.11 46.05 -18.27
C ALA A 112 -48.82 46.41 -16.80
N LEU A 113 -47.57 46.28 -16.34
CA LEU A 113 -47.16 46.65 -14.99
C LEU A 113 -47.13 48.17 -14.76
N LEU A 114 -46.83 48.96 -15.79
CA LEU A 114 -46.97 50.42 -15.71
C LEU A 114 -48.44 50.85 -15.52
N LYS A 115 -49.39 50.02 -15.95
CA LYS A 115 -50.83 50.28 -15.80
C LYS A 115 -51.37 49.78 -14.47
N ASP A 116 -50.88 48.64 -14.00
CA ASP A 116 -51.24 48.00 -12.73
C ASP A 116 -50.01 47.27 -12.16
N GLU A 117 -49.26 47.93 -11.27
CA GLU A 117 -47.98 47.43 -10.77
C GLU A 117 -48.15 46.12 -9.99
N ALA A 118 -49.30 45.96 -9.33
CA ALA A 118 -49.63 44.77 -8.54
C ALA A 118 -50.14 43.60 -9.40
N ASN A 119 -50.13 43.71 -10.73
CA ASN A 119 -50.62 42.65 -11.60
C ASN A 119 -49.70 41.41 -11.59
N THR A 120 -50.09 40.41 -10.79
CA THR A 120 -49.31 39.17 -10.61
C THR A 120 -49.15 38.34 -11.88
N GLU A 121 -50.06 38.45 -12.85
CA GLU A 121 -49.97 37.73 -14.13
C GLU A 121 -48.92 38.38 -15.04
N ALA A 122 -48.85 39.72 -15.06
CA ALA A 122 -47.82 40.45 -15.78
C ALA A 122 -46.43 40.20 -15.19
N LEU A 123 -46.28 40.16 -13.86
CA LEU A 123 -45.02 39.80 -13.19
C LEU A 123 -44.55 38.38 -13.55
N LYS A 124 -45.46 37.39 -13.50
CA LYS A 124 -45.14 36.00 -13.88
C LYS A 124 -44.75 35.91 -15.35
N GLY A 125 -45.51 36.55 -16.24
CA GLY A 125 -45.24 36.58 -17.67
C GLY A 125 -43.91 37.27 -18.01
N LEU A 126 -43.58 38.36 -17.33
CA LEU A 126 -42.30 39.06 -17.49
C LEU A 126 -41.12 38.20 -17.02
N ALA A 127 -41.26 37.48 -15.90
CA ALA A 127 -40.24 36.56 -15.41
C ALA A 127 -40.03 35.38 -16.36
N GLU A 128 -41.08 34.91 -17.05
CA GLU A 128 -40.99 33.86 -18.05
C GLU A 128 -40.34 34.35 -19.36
N ALA A 129 -40.72 35.54 -19.83
CA ALA A 129 -40.17 36.18 -21.03
C ALA A 129 -38.68 36.55 -20.87
N THR A 130 -38.30 37.10 -19.71
CA THR A 130 -36.92 37.50 -19.40
C THR A 130 -36.07 36.34 -18.88
N GLY A 131 -36.65 35.40 -18.13
CA GLY A 131 -36.03 34.14 -17.72
C GLY A 131 -35.68 33.21 -18.88
N SER A 132 -36.32 33.37 -20.04
CA SER A 132 -35.95 32.69 -21.28
C SER A 132 -34.65 33.15 -21.93
N LYS A 133 -34.00 34.20 -21.40
CA LYS A 133 -32.60 34.55 -21.69
C LYS A 133 -31.57 33.83 -20.81
N ARG A 134 -31.96 32.96 -19.86
CA ARG A 134 -30.98 32.10 -19.16
C ARG A 134 -30.19 31.31 -20.19
N ARG A 135 -28.86 31.43 -20.12
CA ARG A 135 -27.94 30.94 -21.16
C ARG A 135 -28.24 29.46 -21.45
N PRO A 136 -28.18 29.00 -22.71
CA PRO A 136 -28.43 27.61 -23.07
C PRO A 136 -27.52 26.60 -22.33
N ALA A 137 -26.41 27.06 -21.74
CA ALA A 137 -25.54 26.27 -20.88
C ALA A 137 -26.17 25.92 -19.51
N GLU A 138 -26.88 26.84 -18.87
CA GLU A 138 -27.51 26.60 -17.55
C GLU A 138 -28.67 25.61 -17.67
N ARG A 139 -29.55 25.78 -18.67
CA ARG A 139 -30.64 24.81 -18.95
C ARG A 139 -30.13 23.40 -19.27
N ARG A 140 -28.96 23.28 -19.93
CA ARG A 140 -28.32 21.98 -20.17
C ARG A 140 -27.73 21.39 -18.89
N TRP A 141 -27.17 22.23 -18.01
CA TRP A 141 -26.66 21.79 -16.72
C TRP A 141 -27.78 21.32 -15.79
N ASP A 142 -28.87 22.07 -15.68
CA ASP A 142 -30.03 21.68 -14.87
C ASP A 142 -30.62 20.36 -15.36
N ARG A 143 -30.77 20.21 -16.69
CA ARG A 143 -31.22 18.93 -17.29
C ARG A 143 -30.24 17.80 -17.02
N PHE A 144 -28.93 18.01 -17.18
CA PHE A 144 -27.93 17.00 -16.85
C PHE A 144 -27.95 16.66 -15.34
N TYR A 145 -28.12 17.65 -14.48
CA TYR A 145 -28.18 17.45 -13.04
C TYR A 145 -29.41 16.64 -12.64
N ASP A 146 -30.60 17.04 -13.10
CA ASP A 146 -31.86 16.40 -12.71
C ASP A 146 -32.10 15.06 -13.40
N ASP A 147 -31.72 14.91 -14.67
CA ASP A 147 -31.97 13.68 -15.42
C ASP A 147 -30.86 12.63 -15.24
N TRP A 148 -29.61 13.05 -15.02
CA TRP A 148 -28.46 12.13 -14.93
C TRP A 148 -27.82 12.11 -13.55
N LEU A 149 -27.35 13.26 -13.05
CA LEU A 149 -26.53 13.28 -11.84
C LEU A 149 -27.33 12.90 -10.60
N ARG A 150 -28.54 13.43 -10.44
CA ARG A 150 -29.38 13.19 -9.26
C ARG A 150 -29.88 11.74 -9.20
N PRO A 151 -30.36 11.10 -10.29
CA PRO A 151 -30.67 9.68 -10.29
C PRO A 151 -29.43 8.80 -10.09
N ALA A 152 -28.31 9.13 -10.75
CA ALA A 152 -27.05 8.42 -10.55
C ALA A 152 -26.59 8.51 -9.10
N LEU A 153 -26.66 9.68 -8.47
CA LEU A 153 -26.27 9.87 -7.07
C LEU A 153 -27.22 9.13 -6.12
N LYS A 154 -28.53 9.17 -6.38
CA LYS A 154 -29.54 8.40 -5.63
C LYS A 154 -29.25 6.90 -5.69
N LEU A 155 -28.72 6.38 -6.79
CA LEU A 155 -28.31 4.98 -6.91
C LEU A 155 -26.93 4.71 -6.29
N VAL A 156 -25.91 5.50 -6.64
CA VAL A 156 -24.50 5.25 -6.31
C VAL A 156 -24.25 5.39 -4.80
N VAL A 157 -24.86 6.39 -4.13
CA VAL A 157 -24.67 6.60 -2.69
C VAL A 157 -25.08 5.37 -1.85
N PRO A 158 -26.32 4.83 -1.95
CA PRO A 158 -26.70 3.64 -1.20
C PRO A 158 -25.91 2.40 -1.60
N VAL A 159 -25.49 2.27 -2.86
CA VAL A 159 -24.59 1.18 -3.29
C VAL A 159 -23.25 1.26 -2.56
N ILE A 160 -22.63 2.45 -2.51
CA ILE A 160 -21.36 2.64 -1.80
C ILE A 160 -21.53 2.38 -0.30
N ILE A 161 -22.61 2.87 0.32
CA ILE A 161 -22.89 2.64 1.74
C ILE A 161 -23.08 1.14 2.01
N THR A 162 -23.88 0.45 1.20
CA THR A 162 -24.11 -1.00 1.34
C THR A 162 -22.82 -1.79 1.19
N LEU A 163 -22.00 -1.45 0.19
CA LEU A 163 -20.70 -2.09 -0.01
C LEU A 163 -19.77 -1.86 1.18
N LEU A 164 -19.74 -0.65 1.75
CA LEU A 164 -18.95 -0.33 2.93
C LEU A 164 -19.40 -1.14 4.15
N VAL A 165 -20.71 -1.28 4.37
CA VAL A 165 -21.27 -2.10 5.44
C VAL A 165 -20.89 -3.57 5.24
N LEU A 166 -21.04 -4.11 4.03
CA LEU A 166 -20.68 -5.50 3.71
C LEU A 166 -19.17 -5.75 3.90
N LEU A 167 -18.31 -4.84 3.43
CA LEU A 167 -16.86 -4.97 3.64
C LEU A 167 -16.46 -4.88 5.12
N SER A 168 -17.15 -4.04 5.91
CA SER A 168 -16.95 -3.93 7.36
C SER A 168 -17.44 -5.19 8.09
N LEU A 169 -18.56 -5.77 7.68
CA LEU A 169 -19.01 -7.06 8.19
C LEU A 169 -18.02 -8.18 7.83
N GLY A 170 -17.47 -8.14 6.61
CA GLY A 170 -16.44 -9.09 6.17
C GLY A 170 -15.17 -8.99 7.01
N SER A 171 -14.76 -7.77 7.39
CA SER A 171 -13.63 -7.57 8.30
C SER A 171 -13.86 -8.18 9.68
N LEU A 172 -15.03 -7.93 10.27
CA LEU A 172 -15.40 -8.46 11.57
C LEU A 172 -15.50 -9.99 11.53
N LEU A 173 -16.06 -10.54 10.45
CA LEU A 173 -16.17 -11.98 10.25
C LEU A 173 -14.80 -12.65 10.06
N SER A 174 -13.82 -11.95 9.47
CA SER A 174 -12.46 -12.46 9.28
C SER A 174 -11.79 -12.87 10.60
N ARG A 175 -12.11 -12.18 11.71
CA ARG A 175 -11.62 -12.51 13.05
C ARG A 175 -12.05 -13.89 13.52
N TRP A 176 -13.24 -14.33 13.13
CA TRP A 176 -13.81 -15.62 13.52
C TRP A 176 -13.40 -16.73 12.54
N LEU A 177 -13.37 -16.42 11.25
CA LEU A 177 -13.03 -17.37 10.19
C LEU A 177 -11.54 -17.70 10.15
N VAL A 178 -10.68 -16.68 10.29
CA VAL A 178 -9.24 -16.80 10.09
C VAL A 178 -8.53 -16.78 11.43
N ARG A 179 -8.18 -17.98 11.90
CA ARG A 179 -7.36 -18.15 13.11
C ARG A 179 -5.96 -17.59 12.93
N VAL A 180 -5.31 -17.26 14.03
CA VAL A 180 -3.93 -16.78 14.10
C VAL A 180 -2.97 -17.68 13.31
N GLU A 181 -3.09 -19.00 13.50
CA GLU A 181 -2.20 -20.04 12.95
C GLU A 181 -2.47 -20.35 11.46
N SER A 182 -3.49 -19.72 10.85
CA SER A 182 -3.85 -20.05 9.47
C SER A 182 -2.76 -19.62 8.49
N VAL A 183 -2.31 -20.54 7.65
CA VAL A 183 -1.30 -20.23 6.64
C VAL A 183 -1.98 -19.54 5.45
N GLU A 184 -1.33 -18.53 4.89
CA GLU A 184 -1.76 -17.81 3.69
C GLU A 184 -1.96 -18.77 2.51
N TRP A 185 -3.04 -18.58 1.77
CA TRP A 185 -3.26 -19.33 0.54
C TRP A 185 -2.27 -18.91 -0.57
N PRO A 186 -1.86 -19.86 -1.44
CA PRO A 186 -1.12 -19.54 -2.65
C PRO A 186 -1.79 -18.43 -3.45
N SER A 187 -0.99 -17.53 -4.04
CA SER A 187 -1.50 -16.38 -4.81
C SER A 187 -2.45 -16.80 -5.93
N VAL A 188 -2.16 -17.94 -6.57
CA VAL A 188 -2.95 -18.55 -7.65
C VAL A 188 -4.38 -18.86 -7.21
N VAL A 189 -4.58 -19.26 -5.95
CA VAL A 189 -5.91 -19.55 -5.39
C VAL A 189 -6.54 -18.31 -4.76
N ARG A 190 -5.72 -17.51 -4.06
CA ARG A 190 -6.21 -16.33 -3.33
C ARG A 190 -6.76 -15.24 -4.24
N GLN A 191 -6.09 -14.92 -5.34
CA GLN A 191 -6.50 -13.85 -6.25
C GLN A 191 -7.87 -14.10 -6.90
N PRO A 192 -8.16 -15.27 -7.51
CA PRO A 192 -9.50 -15.50 -8.07
C PRO A 192 -10.59 -15.51 -6.99
N LEU A 193 -10.35 -16.10 -5.82
CA LEU A 193 -11.31 -16.07 -4.71
C LEU A 193 -11.55 -14.64 -4.21
N LYS A 194 -10.53 -13.78 -4.21
CA LYS A 194 -10.65 -12.36 -3.88
C LYS A 194 -11.58 -11.65 -4.85
N TYR A 195 -11.32 -11.78 -6.16
CA TYR A 195 -12.13 -11.13 -7.18
C TYR A 195 -13.56 -11.67 -7.21
N LEU A 196 -13.74 -12.98 -7.02
CA LEU A 196 -15.05 -13.61 -6.91
C LEU A 196 -15.83 -13.08 -5.70
N GLY A 197 -15.20 -13.03 -4.52
CA GLY A 197 -15.80 -12.46 -3.31
C GLY A 197 -16.22 -11.00 -3.51
N TYR A 198 -15.35 -10.16 -4.06
CA TYR A 198 -15.67 -8.75 -4.35
C TYR A 198 -16.75 -8.57 -5.41
N LEU A 199 -16.75 -9.38 -6.46
CA LEU A 199 -17.76 -9.33 -7.51
C LEU A 199 -19.14 -9.69 -6.94
N ILE A 200 -19.20 -10.72 -6.09
CA ILE A 200 -20.44 -11.10 -5.40
C ILE A 200 -20.92 -9.99 -4.46
N LEU A 201 -20.03 -9.39 -3.66
CA LEU A 201 -20.39 -8.27 -2.78
C LEU A 201 -20.81 -7.01 -3.53
N LEU A 202 -20.19 -6.72 -4.69
CA LEU A 202 -20.59 -5.61 -5.55
C LEU A 202 -21.96 -5.87 -6.18
N GLY A 203 -22.18 -7.09 -6.70
CA GLY A 203 -23.49 -7.51 -7.20
C GLY A 203 -24.56 -7.39 -6.11
N ALA A 204 -24.22 -7.77 -4.89
CA ALA A 204 -25.07 -7.54 -3.73
C ALA A 204 -25.35 -6.05 -3.49
N ALA A 205 -24.30 -5.24 -3.35
CA ALA A 205 -24.46 -3.81 -3.10
C ALA A 205 -25.28 -3.07 -4.16
N VAL A 206 -25.27 -3.50 -5.42
CA VAL A 206 -26.07 -2.91 -6.52
C VAL A 206 -27.53 -3.33 -6.48
N THR A 207 -27.79 -4.62 -6.29
CA THR A 207 -29.15 -5.18 -6.37
C THR A 207 -30.05 -4.74 -5.22
N LEU A 208 -29.52 -4.55 -4.01
CA LEU A 208 -30.32 -4.20 -2.84
C LEU A 208 -30.97 -2.80 -2.95
N PRO A 209 -30.25 -1.74 -3.35
CA PRO A 209 -30.86 -0.45 -3.66
C PRO A 209 -31.76 -0.47 -4.90
N VAL A 210 -31.39 -1.21 -5.96
CA VAL A 210 -32.21 -1.31 -7.18
C VAL A 210 -33.57 -1.94 -6.89
N HIS A 211 -33.62 -3.01 -6.09
CA HIS A 211 -34.87 -3.63 -5.66
C HIS A 211 -35.73 -2.71 -4.78
N ALA A 212 -35.11 -1.82 -3.99
CA ALA A 212 -35.85 -0.84 -3.20
C ALA A 212 -36.39 0.32 -4.05
N MET A 213 -35.69 0.72 -5.11
CA MET A 213 -36.03 1.89 -5.93
C MET A 213 -36.98 1.58 -7.09
N VAL A 214 -36.86 0.40 -7.69
CA VAL A 214 -37.71 -0.02 -8.81
C VAL A 214 -38.79 -0.93 -8.23
N PRO A 215 -40.04 -0.46 -8.10
CA PRO A 215 -41.15 -1.33 -7.78
C PRO A 215 -41.34 -2.27 -8.98
N PHE A 216 -40.70 -3.44 -8.92
CA PHE A 216 -40.97 -4.51 -9.86
C PHE A 216 -42.45 -4.88 -9.69
N GLY A 217 -43.29 -4.42 -10.61
CA GLY A 217 -44.71 -4.79 -10.63
C GLY A 217 -44.88 -6.31 -10.66
N PRO A 218 -46.09 -6.84 -10.40
CA PRO A 218 -46.38 -8.28 -10.44
C PRO A 218 -46.26 -8.91 -11.84
N ALA A 219 -45.73 -8.18 -12.83
CA ALA A 219 -45.42 -8.76 -14.12
C ALA A 219 -44.51 -9.99 -13.91
N PRO A 220 -44.78 -11.12 -14.58
CA PRO A 220 -43.96 -12.30 -14.47
C PRO A 220 -42.55 -11.90 -14.91
N LEU A 221 -41.66 -11.71 -13.94
CA LEU A 221 -40.22 -11.74 -14.15
C LEU A 221 -40.00 -13.02 -14.93
N VAL A 222 -39.82 -12.92 -16.25
CA VAL A 222 -39.55 -14.07 -17.11
C VAL A 222 -38.41 -14.81 -16.44
N PRO A 223 -38.64 -15.98 -15.83
CA PRO A 223 -37.76 -16.50 -14.79
C PRO A 223 -36.44 -17.00 -15.37
N TRP A 224 -36.27 -16.99 -16.70
CA TRP A 224 -35.18 -17.66 -17.39
C TRP A 224 -33.80 -17.03 -17.07
N PRO A 225 -33.46 -15.78 -17.46
CA PRO A 225 -32.07 -15.32 -17.35
C PRO A 225 -31.61 -15.12 -15.90
N ALA A 226 -32.47 -14.67 -14.98
CA ALA A 226 -32.11 -14.46 -13.58
C ALA A 226 -31.91 -15.79 -12.81
N PHE A 227 -32.75 -16.79 -13.08
CA PHE A 227 -32.59 -18.14 -12.50
C PHE A 227 -31.33 -18.82 -13.04
N TRP A 228 -31.09 -18.77 -14.36
CA TRP A 228 -29.90 -19.38 -14.95
C TRP A 228 -28.61 -18.67 -14.55
N THR A 229 -28.61 -17.34 -14.41
CA THR A 229 -27.42 -16.63 -13.90
C THR A 229 -27.14 -16.96 -12.44
N LEU A 230 -28.16 -17.04 -11.57
CA LEU A 230 -28.00 -17.51 -10.19
C LEU A 230 -27.53 -18.96 -10.13
N LEU A 231 -28.10 -19.85 -10.96
CA LEU A 231 -27.73 -21.26 -11.03
C LEU A 231 -26.29 -21.42 -11.54
N VAL A 232 -25.89 -20.69 -12.58
CA VAL A 232 -24.53 -20.72 -13.12
C VAL A 232 -23.54 -20.16 -12.10
N LEU A 233 -23.85 -19.06 -11.43
CA LEU A 233 -23.01 -18.53 -10.34
C LEU A 233 -22.90 -19.51 -9.17
N PHE A 234 -23.98 -20.21 -8.83
CA PHE A 234 -24.02 -21.24 -7.79
C PHE A 234 -23.19 -22.47 -8.18
N VAL A 235 -23.31 -22.93 -9.43
CA VAL A 235 -22.52 -24.06 -9.96
C VAL A 235 -21.03 -23.68 -10.05
N ILE A 236 -20.70 -22.47 -10.50
CA ILE A 236 -19.31 -21.97 -10.49
C ILE A 236 -18.78 -21.88 -9.06
N ALA A 237 -19.57 -21.38 -8.11
CA ALA A 237 -19.19 -21.34 -6.70
C ALA A 237 -18.95 -22.74 -6.12
N ILE A 238 -19.81 -23.71 -6.44
CA ILE A 238 -19.67 -25.10 -6.02
C ILE A 238 -18.47 -25.79 -6.67
N LEU A 239 -18.16 -25.52 -7.95
CA LEU A 239 -17.06 -26.17 -8.68
C LEU A 239 -15.69 -25.53 -8.41
N ALA A 240 -15.65 -24.22 -8.14
CA ALA A 240 -14.41 -23.50 -7.86
C ALA A 240 -13.71 -23.99 -6.58
N VAL A 241 -14.50 -24.44 -5.59
CA VAL A 241 -14.00 -24.90 -4.29
C VAL A 241 -13.29 -26.26 -4.37
N PRO A 242 -13.87 -27.34 -4.93
CA PRO A 242 -13.18 -28.60 -5.12
C PRO A 242 -12.01 -28.46 -6.10
N LEU A 243 -12.11 -27.59 -7.11
CA LEU A 243 -10.98 -27.30 -7.99
C LEU A 243 -9.81 -26.63 -7.23
N ALA A 244 -10.10 -25.67 -6.34
CA ALA A 244 -9.10 -25.07 -5.47
C ALA A 244 -8.49 -26.08 -4.49
N VAL A 245 -9.29 -27.02 -3.98
CA VAL A 245 -8.81 -28.13 -3.13
C VAL A 245 -7.90 -29.06 -3.92
N LEU A 246 -8.27 -29.45 -5.15
CA LEU A 246 -7.45 -30.31 -6.01
C LEU A 246 -6.11 -29.65 -6.40
N ILE A 247 -6.12 -28.34 -6.70
CA ILE A 247 -4.90 -27.57 -6.97
C ILE A 247 -4.02 -27.51 -5.70
N SER A 248 -4.63 -27.29 -4.54
CA SER A 248 -3.91 -27.31 -3.26
C SER A 248 -3.35 -28.69 -2.92
N GLU A 249 -4.04 -29.78 -3.29
CA GLU A 249 -3.56 -31.15 -3.11
C GLU A 249 -2.41 -31.50 -4.06
N ALA A 250 -2.43 -31.01 -5.29
CA ALA A 250 -1.33 -31.17 -6.24
C ALA A 250 -0.04 -30.49 -5.73
N GLU A 251 -0.14 -29.27 -5.19
CA GLU A 251 0.99 -28.59 -4.53
C GLU A 251 1.44 -29.29 -3.24
N ARG A 252 0.54 -30.03 -2.58
CA ARG A 252 0.78 -30.74 -1.31
C ARG A 252 1.85 -31.82 -1.40
N SER A 253 2.11 -32.34 -2.60
CA SER A 253 3.07 -33.43 -2.85
C SER A 253 4.54 -33.03 -2.71
N LYS A 254 4.86 -31.73 -2.64
CA LYS A 254 6.27 -31.27 -2.63
C LYS A 254 6.88 -31.03 -1.24
N ASP A 255 6.10 -30.76 -0.18
CA ASP A 255 6.63 -30.40 1.16
C ASP A 255 6.00 -31.22 2.32
N GLY A 256 6.65 -32.33 2.67
CA GLY A 256 6.10 -33.50 3.38
C GLY A 256 5.71 -33.44 4.87
N TRP A 257 5.50 -32.29 5.52
CA TRP A 257 5.00 -32.32 6.92
C TRP A 257 4.08 -31.16 7.33
N ARG A 258 4.40 -29.93 6.93
CA ARG A 258 3.62 -28.74 7.30
C ARG A 258 2.24 -28.66 6.61
N ASN A 259 2.07 -29.46 5.55
CA ASN A 259 0.81 -29.60 4.82
C ASN A 259 -0.32 -30.29 5.61
N ARG A 260 -0.02 -30.97 6.73
CA ARG A 260 -1.06 -31.58 7.58
C ARG A 260 -1.87 -30.53 8.38
N CYS A 261 -1.23 -29.51 8.94
CA CYS A 261 -1.96 -28.41 9.59
C CYS A 261 -2.73 -27.57 8.57
N LEU A 262 -2.13 -27.33 7.40
CA LEU A 262 -2.78 -26.64 6.29
C LEU A 262 -4.06 -27.36 5.86
N ALA A 263 -4.04 -28.70 5.83
CA ALA A 263 -5.21 -29.54 5.55
C ALA A 263 -6.36 -29.35 6.54
N HIS A 264 -6.06 -29.31 7.84
CA HIS A 264 -7.08 -29.18 8.88
C HIS A 264 -7.79 -27.83 8.84
N HIS A 265 -7.06 -26.76 8.53
CA HIS A 265 -7.65 -25.42 8.36
C HIS A 265 -8.47 -25.31 7.09
N TRP A 266 -8.00 -25.91 5.99
CA TRP A 266 -8.76 -26.00 4.74
C TRP A 266 -10.07 -26.78 4.92
N LEU A 267 -10.02 -27.93 5.59
CA LEU A 267 -11.20 -28.77 5.86
C LEU A 267 -12.28 -28.05 6.66
N ARG A 268 -11.91 -27.17 7.60
CA ARG A 268 -12.88 -26.37 8.36
C ARG A 268 -13.50 -25.24 7.54
N PHE A 269 -12.68 -24.52 6.76
CA PHE A 269 -13.19 -23.47 5.87
C PHE A 269 -14.14 -24.05 4.82
N ASP A 270 -13.71 -25.13 4.17
CA ASP A 270 -14.51 -25.93 3.25
C ASP A 270 -15.78 -26.47 3.93
N GLY A 271 -15.68 -26.95 5.18
CA GLY A 271 -16.84 -27.37 5.98
C GLY A 271 -17.87 -26.26 6.18
N THR A 272 -17.45 -25.05 6.58
CA THR A 272 -18.37 -23.90 6.75
C THR A 272 -19.02 -23.50 5.42
N LEU A 273 -18.27 -23.56 4.33
CA LEU A 273 -18.75 -23.22 3.00
C LEU A 273 -19.79 -24.25 2.50
N ARG A 274 -19.50 -25.54 2.67
CA ARG A 274 -20.40 -26.66 2.35
C ARG A 274 -21.70 -26.58 3.15
N ILE A 275 -21.63 -26.27 4.45
CA ILE A 275 -22.84 -26.09 5.28
C ILE A 275 -23.69 -24.96 4.73
N LEU A 276 -23.09 -23.82 4.36
CA LEU A 276 -23.82 -22.67 3.82
C LEU A 276 -24.50 -22.99 2.49
N VAL A 277 -23.83 -23.77 1.64
CA VAL A 277 -24.38 -24.29 0.37
C VAL A 277 -25.54 -25.26 0.61
N VAL A 278 -25.37 -26.23 1.52
CA VAL A 278 -26.40 -27.26 1.81
C VAL A 278 -27.63 -26.62 2.44
N VAL A 279 -27.45 -25.76 3.45
CA VAL A 279 -28.55 -25.01 4.08
C VAL A 279 -29.22 -24.13 3.04
N GLY A 280 -28.45 -23.46 2.19
CA GLY A 280 -29.00 -22.62 1.14
C GLY A 280 -29.85 -23.37 0.12
N PHE A 281 -29.36 -24.52 -0.33
CA PHE A 281 -30.11 -25.43 -1.21
C PHE A 281 -31.40 -25.92 -0.53
N PHE A 282 -31.32 -26.31 0.75
CA PHE A 282 -32.48 -26.76 1.51
C PHE A 282 -33.54 -25.66 1.66
N VAL A 283 -33.14 -24.43 1.98
CA VAL A 283 -34.05 -23.28 2.12
C VAL A 283 -34.75 -22.98 0.79
N VAL A 284 -34.02 -23.01 -0.34
CA VAL A 284 -34.60 -22.78 -1.67
C VAL A 284 -35.59 -23.90 -2.06
N MET A 285 -35.26 -25.16 -1.74
CA MET A 285 -36.11 -26.31 -2.05
C MET A 285 -37.35 -26.41 -1.15
N PHE A 286 -37.24 -26.13 0.15
CA PHE A 286 -38.34 -26.29 1.12
C PHE A 286 -39.37 -25.16 1.08
N LEU A 287 -39.03 -23.97 0.59
CA LEU A 287 -39.98 -22.88 0.34
C LEU A 287 -40.85 -23.16 -0.90
N GLY A 288 -41.37 -24.38 -1.06
CA GLY A 288 -42.01 -24.86 -2.30
C GLY A 288 -43.41 -25.41 -2.20
N ALA A 289 -44.10 -25.28 -1.07
CA ALA A 289 -45.47 -25.75 -0.95
C ALA A 289 -46.46 -24.56 -0.97
N ASN A 290 -47.15 -24.42 -2.11
CA ASN A 290 -48.55 -23.97 -2.27
C ASN A 290 -48.89 -22.53 -2.74
N ASP A 291 -48.01 -21.51 -2.68
CA ASP A 291 -48.33 -20.15 -3.18
C ASP A 291 -47.28 -19.57 -4.17
N HIS A 292 -47.55 -19.66 -5.48
CA HIS A 292 -46.55 -19.46 -6.53
C HIS A 292 -45.90 -18.05 -6.60
N GLU A 293 -46.62 -16.95 -6.33
CA GLU A 293 -46.08 -15.60 -6.48
C GLU A 293 -45.30 -15.10 -5.25
N ALA A 294 -45.86 -15.29 -4.05
CA ALA A 294 -45.19 -14.90 -2.81
C ALA A 294 -43.94 -15.74 -2.57
N LEU A 295 -44.00 -17.05 -2.84
CA LEU A 295 -42.85 -17.94 -2.70
C LEU A 295 -41.72 -17.60 -3.68
N ALA A 296 -42.02 -17.18 -4.92
CA ALA A 296 -41.00 -16.77 -5.88
C ALA A 296 -40.17 -15.58 -5.38
N ARG A 297 -40.82 -14.58 -4.75
CA ARG A 297 -40.13 -13.43 -4.14
C ARG A 297 -39.25 -13.86 -2.97
N TRP A 298 -39.76 -14.68 -2.05
CA TRP A 298 -38.99 -15.18 -0.90
C TRP A 298 -37.81 -16.05 -1.31
N ARG A 299 -37.95 -16.89 -2.34
CA ARG A 299 -36.86 -17.70 -2.90
C ARG A 299 -35.75 -16.83 -3.47
N LEU A 300 -36.09 -15.79 -4.22
CA LEU A 300 -35.10 -14.87 -4.79
C LEU A 300 -34.38 -14.08 -3.69
N LEU A 301 -35.09 -13.60 -2.67
CA LEU A 301 -34.50 -12.95 -1.51
C LEU A 301 -33.59 -13.90 -0.71
N ALA A 302 -34.00 -15.15 -0.52
CA ALA A 302 -33.19 -16.16 0.16
C ALA A 302 -31.92 -16.50 -0.63
N ALA A 303 -32.03 -16.77 -1.93
CA ALA A 303 -30.90 -17.04 -2.80
C ALA A 303 -29.90 -15.87 -2.81
N TYR A 304 -30.42 -14.65 -2.83
CA TYR A 304 -29.63 -13.43 -2.77
C TYR A 304 -28.92 -13.25 -1.42
N ALA A 305 -29.61 -13.49 -0.30
CA ALA A 305 -29.03 -13.44 1.04
C ALA A 305 -27.91 -14.48 1.20
N LEU A 306 -28.12 -15.69 0.68
CA LEU A 306 -27.12 -16.76 0.68
C LEU A 306 -25.90 -16.40 -0.16
N LEU A 307 -26.11 -15.88 -1.38
CA LEU A 307 -25.02 -15.45 -2.25
C LEU A 307 -24.22 -14.31 -1.58
N THR A 308 -24.91 -13.36 -0.95
CA THR A 308 -24.26 -12.27 -0.19
C THR A 308 -23.45 -12.82 0.98
N ALA A 309 -24.01 -13.76 1.76
CA ALA A 309 -23.30 -14.42 2.85
C ALA A 309 -22.07 -15.19 2.35
N TYR A 310 -22.17 -15.86 1.20
CA TYR A 310 -21.07 -16.55 0.56
C TYR A 310 -19.95 -15.57 0.13
N GLY A 311 -20.31 -14.47 -0.54
CA GLY A 311 -19.37 -13.41 -0.89
C GLY A 311 -18.71 -12.77 0.34
N LEU A 312 -19.46 -12.64 1.44
CA LEU A 312 -18.96 -12.14 2.71
C LEU A 312 -17.93 -13.09 3.32
N VAL A 313 -18.21 -14.39 3.37
CA VAL A 313 -17.30 -15.42 3.90
C VAL A 313 -16.02 -15.52 3.06
N LEU A 314 -16.14 -15.54 1.73
CA LEU A 314 -14.99 -15.54 0.83
C LEU A 314 -14.12 -14.30 1.03
N THR A 315 -14.75 -13.13 1.03
CA THR A 315 -14.04 -11.85 1.20
C THR A 315 -13.38 -11.78 2.57
N ALA A 316 -14.07 -12.21 3.63
CA ALA A 316 -13.55 -12.26 4.99
C ALA A 316 -12.33 -13.20 5.12
N ALA A 317 -12.39 -14.38 4.49
CA ALA A 317 -11.28 -15.33 4.50
C ALA A 317 -10.06 -14.79 3.76
N VAL A 318 -10.26 -14.22 2.56
CA VAL A 318 -9.20 -13.60 1.77
C VAL A 318 -8.59 -12.41 2.51
N LEU A 319 -9.42 -11.53 3.06
CA LEU A 319 -8.97 -10.36 3.81
C LEU A 319 -8.14 -10.78 5.02
N GLY A 320 -8.61 -11.73 5.84
CA GLY A 320 -7.90 -12.20 7.03
C GLY A 320 -6.57 -12.91 6.77
N GLN A 321 -6.30 -13.30 5.52
CA GLN A 321 -5.05 -13.94 5.10
C GLN A 321 -4.05 -13.00 4.43
N ASN A 322 -4.43 -11.77 4.13
CA ASN A 322 -3.47 -10.81 3.56
C ASN A 322 -2.36 -10.52 4.57
N LEU A 323 -1.12 -10.32 4.11
CA LEU A 323 -0.09 -9.72 4.95
C LEU A 323 -0.22 -8.21 4.86
N ARG A 324 -0.88 -7.59 5.85
CA ARG A 324 -0.88 -6.14 6.04
C ARG A 324 -0.57 -5.88 7.50
N LEU A 325 0.64 -5.38 7.73
CA LEU A 325 1.20 -5.22 9.06
C LEU A 325 1.16 -3.75 9.46
N GLN A 326 0.52 -3.50 10.60
CA GLN A 326 0.56 -2.23 11.28
C GLN A 326 1.58 -2.31 12.41
N VAL A 327 2.49 -1.36 12.46
CA VAL A 327 3.57 -1.31 13.44
C VAL A 327 3.46 -0.04 14.26
N ALA A 328 3.61 -0.17 15.57
CA ALA A 328 3.75 0.97 16.46
C ALA A 328 4.72 0.67 17.60
N VAL A 329 5.60 1.64 17.86
CA VAL A 329 6.48 1.61 19.02
C VAL A 329 5.94 2.58 20.08
N GLN A 330 5.79 2.10 21.31
CA GLN A 330 5.37 2.87 22.46
C GLN A 330 6.56 3.08 23.40
N THR A 331 6.68 4.28 23.94
CA THR A 331 7.59 4.62 25.04
C THR A 331 7.05 4.08 26.37
N ALA A 332 7.86 4.13 27.43
CA ALA A 332 7.44 3.78 28.78
C ALA A 332 6.20 4.58 29.25
N ASP A 333 6.02 5.80 28.75
CA ASP A 333 4.86 6.66 29.01
C ASP A 333 3.58 6.24 28.26
N GLY A 334 3.63 5.16 27.47
CA GLY A 334 2.54 4.71 26.60
C GLY A 334 2.31 5.59 25.36
N LYS A 335 3.11 6.62 25.14
CA LYS A 335 3.06 7.48 23.94
C LYS A 335 3.73 6.78 22.77
N THR A 336 3.15 6.91 21.57
CA THR A 336 3.73 6.40 20.32
C THR A 336 4.96 7.23 19.93
N ASP A 337 6.11 6.57 19.77
CA ASP A 337 7.35 7.18 19.27
C ASP A 337 7.43 6.98 17.75
N ALA A 338 7.29 8.08 17.00
CA ALA A 338 7.32 8.05 15.54
C ALA A 338 8.70 7.61 15.03
N ALA A 339 9.80 8.13 15.60
CA ALA A 339 11.14 7.82 15.13
C ALA A 339 11.50 6.35 15.39
N ALA A 340 11.13 5.82 16.56
CA ALA A 340 11.33 4.40 16.85
C ALA A 340 10.42 3.50 15.99
N THR A 341 9.20 3.95 15.67
CA THR A 341 8.30 3.23 14.75
C THR A 341 8.87 3.19 13.33
N ASP A 342 9.40 4.30 12.84
CA ASP A 342 10.03 4.39 11.52
C ASP A 342 11.30 3.52 11.46
N TYR A 343 12.13 3.52 12.52
CA TYR A 343 13.28 2.63 12.62
C TYR A 343 12.85 1.16 12.59
N LEU A 344 11.84 0.77 13.38
CA LEU A 344 11.33 -0.59 13.41
C LEU A 344 10.77 -1.01 12.05
N LEU A 345 10.05 -0.11 11.38
CA LEU A 345 9.50 -0.34 10.05
C LEU A 345 10.60 -0.51 9.00
N ALA A 346 11.59 0.38 8.99
CA ALA A 346 12.76 0.29 8.12
C ALA A 346 13.54 -1.01 8.40
N ARG A 347 13.61 -1.45 9.66
CA ARG A 347 14.21 -2.74 9.99
C ARG A 347 13.40 -3.93 9.48
N LEU A 348 12.08 -3.95 9.62
CA LEU A 348 11.24 -5.00 9.04
C LEU A 348 11.37 -5.10 7.50
N GLN A 349 11.60 -3.96 6.83
CA GLN A 349 11.81 -3.92 5.38
C GLN A 349 13.23 -4.34 4.95
N THR A 350 14.24 -4.16 5.81
CA THR A 350 15.64 -4.47 5.47
C THR A 350 16.12 -5.83 5.99
N LEU A 351 15.48 -6.37 7.02
CA LEU A 351 15.82 -7.66 7.63
C LEU A 351 15.52 -8.83 6.67
N GLY A 352 16.59 -9.45 6.16
CA GLY A 352 16.55 -10.48 5.11
C GLY A 352 16.91 -9.95 3.70
N ALA A 353 17.07 -8.63 3.55
CA ALA A 353 17.53 -7.94 2.32
C ALA A 353 18.99 -7.53 2.38
N GLU A 354 19.67 -7.73 3.53
CA GLU A 354 21.05 -7.28 3.69
C GLU A 354 21.99 -8.08 2.79
N THR A 355 22.08 -7.63 1.54
CA THR A 355 23.20 -7.90 0.66
C THR A 355 24.42 -7.28 1.35
N PRO A 356 25.51 -8.05 1.54
CA PRO A 356 26.70 -7.55 2.20
C PRO A 356 27.22 -6.34 1.43
N PRO A 357 27.87 -5.37 2.10
CA PRO A 357 28.37 -4.16 1.45
C PRO A 357 29.17 -4.43 0.17
N ARG A 358 29.90 -5.56 0.11
CA ARG A 358 30.81 -5.92 -0.99
C ARG A 358 30.13 -6.43 -2.28
N LEU A 359 28.85 -6.78 -2.24
CA LEU A 359 28.04 -7.12 -3.42
C LEU A 359 26.89 -6.13 -3.63
N ARG A 360 26.85 -5.03 -2.86
CA ARG A 360 25.93 -3.93 -3.13
C ARG A 360 26.36 -3.24 -4.41
N THR A 361 25.64 -3.49 -5.48
CA THR A 361 25.60 -2.53 -6.57
C THR A 361 24.73 -1.36 -6.13
N HIS A 362 24.90 -0.20 -6.75
CA HIS A 362 24.17 1.03 -6.38
C HIS A 362 22.64 0.90 -6.40
N ASN A 363 22.09 -0.19 -6.97
CA ASN A 363 20.66 -0.48 -7.05
C ASN A 363 20.24 -1.81 -6.37
N SER A 364 21.15 -2.58 -5.75
CA SER A 364 20.85 -3.91 -5.19
C SER A 364 20.75 -3.91 -3.67
N THR A 365 19.70 -3.28 -3.14
CA THR A 365 19.07 -3.89 -1.97
C THR A 365 18.30 -5.10 -2.50
N SER A 366 18.82 -6.31 -2.31
CA SER A 366 18.05 -7.53 -2.60
C SER A 366 16.72 -7.40 -1.86
N SER A 367 15.61 -7.22 -2.56
CA SER A 367 14.33 -6.94 -1.92
C SER A 367 13.99 -8.05 -0.91
N THR A 368 13.75 -7.70 0.35
CA THR A 368 13.16 -8.64 1.31
C THR A 368 11.82 -9.08 0.76
N ALA A 369 11.35 -10.23 1.25
CA ALA A 369 9.97 -10.61 1.13
C ALA A 369 8.99 -9.50 1.63
N LEU A 370 9.41 -8.59 2.51
CA LEU A 370 8.60 -7.45 2.99
C LEU A 370 8.80 -6.13 2.22
N SER A 371 9.85 -5.98 1.42
CA SER A 371 10.01 -4.82 0.54
C SER A 371 9.29 -5.02 -0.79
N THR A 372 8.91 -6.26 -1.14
CA THR A 372 7.94 -6.55 -2.21
C THR A 372 6.51 -6.33 -1.77
N VAL A 373 6.26 -6.30 -0.47
CA VAL A 373 4.98 -5.89 0.10
C VAL A 373 4.90 -4.38 -0.08
N ASP A 374 3.97 -3.93 -0.93
CA ASP A 374 3.76 -2.51 -1.23
C ASP A 374 3.85 -1.67 0.06
N SER A 375 4.49 -0.50 -0.01
CA SER A 375 4.53 0.43 1.12
C SER A 375 3.12 0.78 1.64
N GLU A 376 2.08 0.62 0.81
CA GLU A 376 0.67 0.73 1.20
C GLU A 376 0.19 -0.38 2.18
N ALA A 377 0.84 -1.53 2.23
CA ALA A 377 0.56 -2.66 3.12
C ALA A 377 1.33 -2.59 4.46
N LEU A 378 2.28 -1.66 4.57
CA LEU A 378 3.04 -1.33 5.77
C LEU A 378 2.63 0.06 6.27
N SER A 379 1.70 0.10 7.23
CA SER A 379 1.18 1.36 7.76
C SER A 379 1.75 1.63 9.16
N ALA A 380 2.47 2.74 9.31
CA ALA A 380 2.70 3.33 10.63
C ALA A 380 1.40 3.97 11.14
N LEU A 381 1.17 3.92 12.46
CA LEU A 381 0.08 4.68 13.09
C LEU A 381 0.47 6.17 13.12
N PRO A 382 -0.36 7.10 12.62
CA PRO A 382 -0.07 8.53 12.74
C PRO A 382 -0.02 8.92 14.23
N ALA A 383 1.05 9.62 14.62
CA ALA A 383 1.22 10.08 15.98
C ALA A 383 0.29 11.27 16.28
N GLY A 384 -0.59 11.14 17.28
CA GLY A 384 -1.44 12.24 17.77
C GLY A 384 -2.64 11.77 18.61
N ARG A 385 -2.93 12.46 19.73
CA ARG A 385 -3.97 12.05 20.71
C ARG A 385 -5.40 12.05 20.13
N VAL A 386 -5.77 13.07 19.36
CA VAL A 386 -7.14 13.25 18.83
C VAL A 386 -7.37 12.43 17.56
N ILE A 387 -6.33 12.31 16.73
CA ILE A 387 -6.36 11.43 15.55
C ILE A 387 -6.33 9.97 16.01
N GLY A 388 -5.67 9.63 17.12
CA GLY A 388 -5.54 8.29 17.65
C GLY A 388 -6.87 7.57 17.97
N THR A 389 -7.86 8.25 18.54
CA THR A 389 -9.14 7.60 18.91
C THR A 389 -10.03 7.35 17.69
N LEU A 390 -10.24 8.37 16.85
CA LEU A 390 -10.97 8.24 15.57
C LEU A 390 -10.28 7.26 14.62
N SER A 391 -8.95 7.33 14.55
CA SER A 391 -8.18 6.37 13.76
C SER A 391 -8.22 4.97 14.36
N SER A 392 -8.27 4.78 15.69
CA SER A 392 -8.41 3.45 16.28
C SER A 392 -9.74 2.79 15.94
N LEU A 393 -10.84 3.55 15.90
CA LEU A 393 -12.15 3.05 15.47
C LEU A 393 -12.15 2.76 13.96
N TYR A 394 -11.61 3.67 13.15
CA TYR A 394 -11.45 3.48 11.72
C TYR A 394 -10.54 2.28 11.39
N PHE A 395 -9.44 2.08 12.12
CA PHE A 395 -8.51 0.98 11.95
C PHE A 395 -9.03 -0.34 12.52
N ALA A 396 -9.87 -0.29 13.56
CA ALA A 396 -10.60 -1.45 14.06
C ALA A 396 -11.59 -1.97 13.01
N LEU A 397 -12.24 -1.06 12.28
CA LEU A 397 -13.18 -1.37 11.22
C LEU A 397 -12.51 -1.67 9.88
N ARG A 398 -11.25 -1.24 9.68
CA ARG A 398 -10.57 -1.35 8.38
C ARG A 398 -10.38 -2.82 8.00
N PRO A 399 -11.05 -3.32 6.94
CA PRO A 399 -10.98 -4.72 6.49
C PRO A 399 -9.61 -5.21 6.14
N ASP A 400 -8.72 -4.27 5.86
CA ASP A 400 -7.45 -4.56 5.25
C ASP A 400 -6.31 -4.77 6.26
N LEU A 401 -6.45 -4.44 7.55
CA LEU A 401 -5.35 -4.58 8.52
C LEU A 401 -5.43 -5.90 9.29
N THR A 402 -4.73 -6.90 8.79
CA THR A 402 -4.71 -8.25 9.38
C THR A 402 -3.79 -8.35 10.56
N TRP A 403 -2.57 -7.84 10.46
CA TRP A 403 -1.55 -7.99 11.50
C TRP A 403 -1.28 -6.66 12.19
N ARG A 404 -1.16 -6.70 13.52
CA ARG A 404 -0.73 -5.55 14.32
C ARG A 404 0.38 -5.96 15.26
N ALA A 405 1.52 -5.32 15.12
CA ALA A 405 2.67 -5.43 16.03
C ALA A 405 2.78 -4.15 16.86
N ARG A 406 2.83 -4.32 18.19
CA ARG A 406 3.13 -3.24 19.13
C ARG A 406 4.38 -3.60 19.90
N ALA A 407 5.39 -2.74 19.85
CA ALA A 407 6.60 -2.85 20.66
C ALA A 407 6.59 -1.73 21.71
N SER A 408 6.47 -2.06 22.99
CA SER A 408 6.57 -1.11 24.10
C SER A 408 7.97 -1.20 24.71
N ILE A 409 8.71 -0.10 24.65
CA ILE A 409 10.00 0.06 25.31
C ILE A 409 9.72 0.25 26.80
N VAL A 410 10.08 -0.75 27.61
CA VAL A 410 9.84 -0.75 29.07
C VAL A 410 10.91 0.09 29.77
N ASP A 411 12.16 -0.14 29.41
CA ASP A 411 13.33 0.59 29.89
C ASP A 411 14.42 0.61 28.80
N ALA A 412 15.59 1.17 29.10
CA ALA A 412 16.70 1.27 28.14
C ALA A 412 17.24 -0.09 27.65
N ASN A 413 16.95 -1.17 28.38
CA ASN A 413 17.46 -2.51 28.14
C ASN A 413 16.38 -3.55 27.82
N ARG A 414 15.08 -3.21 27.89
CA ARG A 414 13.96 -4.15 27.73
C ARG A 414 12.90 -3.65 26.76
N VAL A 415 12.44 -4.56 25.92
CA VAL A 415 11.30 -4.33 25.02
C VAL A 415 10.29 -5.45 25.18
N ALA A 416 9.01 -5.07 25.29
CA ALA A 416 7.88 -5.97 25.26
C ALA A 416 7.18 -5.85 23.91
N ILE A 417 6.93 -6.97 23.24
CA ILE A 417 6.34 -7.01 21.91
C ILE A 417 5.08 -7.84 21.99
N SER A 418 4.03 -7.34 21.33
CA SER A 418 2.79 -8.06 21.13
C SER A 418 2.45 -8.05 19.64
N LEU A 419 2.19 -9.24 19.11
CA LEU A 419 1.71 -9.46 17.76
C LEU A 419 0.28 -9.98 17.85
N SER A 420 -0.60 -9.44 17.02
CA SER A 420 -1.99 -9.86 16.93
C SER A 420 -2.41 -9.98 15.47
N ARG A 421 -3.33 -10.90 15.21
CA ARG A 421 -3.93 -11.13 13.89
C ARG A 421 -5.45 -11.02 13.98
N ASN A 422 -6.06 -10.19 13.14
CA ASN A 422 -7.49 -9.90 13.10
C ASN A 422 -8.07 -9.52 14.48
N GLY A 423 -7.26 -8.88 15.33
CA GLY A 423 -7.63 -8.51 16.70
C GLY A 423 -7.51 -9.62 17.75
N SER A 424 -7.10 -10.84 17.37
CA SER A 424 -6.76 -11.92 18.29
C SER A 424 -5.26 -11.92 18.59
N HIS A 425 -4.87 -12.15 19.85
CA HIS A 425 -3.46 -12.24 20.24
C HIS A 425 -2.81 -13.43 19.53
N ALA A 426 -1.64 -13.18 18.93
CA ALA A 426 -0.90 -14.18 18.19
C ALA A 426 0.33 -14.65 18.95
N ALA A 427 1.18 -13.71 19.34
CA ALA A 427 2.38 -13.99 20.11
C ALA A 427 2.76 -12.74 20.90
N SER A 428 3.41 -12.93 22.05
CA SER A 428 4.04 -11.82 22.77
C SER A 428 5.29 -12.30 23.46
N ILE A 429 6.29 -11.43 23.53
CA ILE A 429 7.54 -11.70 24.20
C ILE A 429 8.05 -10.45 24.88
N ILE A 430 8.75 -10.64 25.98
CA ILE A 430 9.52 -9.59 26.64
C ILE A 430 10.95 -10.09 26.64
N PHE A 431 11.87 -9.29 26.12
CA PHE A 431 13.29 -9.62 26.18
C PHE A 431 14.13 -8.39 26.48
N SER A 432 15.33 -8.65 26.97
CA SER A 432 16.34 -7.67 27.29
C SER A 432 17.57 -7.80 26.40
N ARG A 433 18.42 -6.77 26.38
CA ARG A 433 19.73 -6.84 25.74
C ARG A 433 20.61 -7.96 26.32
N LEU A 434 20.47 -8.23 27.62
CA LEU A 434 21.17 -9.32 28.31
C LEU A 434 20.69 -10.70 27.86
N ASP A 435 19.41 -10.85 27.49
CA ASP A 435 18.89 -12.12 26.94
C ASP A 435 19.44 -12.45 25.55
N LEU A 436 19.91 -11.43 24.83
CA LEU A 436 20.71 -11.54 23.60
C LEU A 436 22.21 -11.69 23.92
N GLY A 437 22.58 -11.56 25.20
CA GLY A 437 23.94 -11.52 25.73
C GLY A 437 24.82 -10.46 25.06
N LEU A 438 24.22 -9.30 24.81
CA LEU A 438 24.92 -8.06 24.50
C LEU A 438 25.53 -7.48 25.79
N PRO A 439 26.68 -6.78 25.70
CA PRO A 439 27.32 -6.20 26.87
C PRO A 439 26.45 -5.11 27.51
N ALA A 440 26.58 -4.95 28.82
CA ALA A 440 26.02 -3.81 29.54
C ALA A 440 26.75 -2.54 29.09
N VAL A 441 26.00 -1.52 28.69
CA VAL A 441 26.54 -0.23 28.22
C VAL A 441 25.75 0.88 28.91
N ASP A 442 26.42 1.99 29.20
CA ASP A 442 25.81 3.14 29.84
C ASP A 442 24.78 3.81 28.92
N ALA A 443 23.54 3.89 29.40
CA ALA A 443 22.42 4.43 28.64
C ALA A 443 22.56 5.92 28.28
N THR A 444 23.43 6.65 29.00
CA THR A 444 23.66 8.09 28.79
C THR A 444 24.49 8.40 27.54
N THR A 445 25.34 7.47 27.09
CA THR A 445 26.25 7.68 25.95
C THR A 445 25.81 6.90 24.71
N GLU A 446 25.23 5.71 24.87
CA GLU A 446 24.87 4.82 23.74
C GLU A 446 23.37 4.47 23.66
N GLY A 447 22.51 5.26 24.32
CA GLY A 447 21.06 4.98 24.40
C GLY A 447 20.38 4.70 23.05
N ASP A 448 20.76 5.42 21.98
CA ASP A 448 20.21 5.21 20.64
C ASP A 448 20.62 3.87 20.03
N ARG A 449 21.89 3.45 20.22
CA ARG A 449 22.39 2.15 19.77
C ARG A 449 21.70 1.02 20.53
N MET A 450 21.52 1.17 21.84
CA MET A 450 20.82 0.19 22.68
C MET A 450 19.37 0.01 22.22
N ARG A 451 18.68 1.13 21.97
CA ARG A 451 17.31 1.14 21.42
C ARG A 451 17.27 0.48 20.05
N ALA A 452 18.22 0.79 19.17
CA ALA A 452 18.32 0.21 17.84
C ALA A 452 18.53 -1.32 17.87
N GLN A 453 19.37 -1.82 18.79
CA GLN A 453 19.57 -3.26 19.01
C GLN A 453 18.28 -3.96 19.47
N LEU A 454 17.56 -3.37 20.45
CA LEU A 454 16.28 -3.90 20.93
C LEU A 454 15.21 -3.92 19.84
N LEU A 455 15.07 -2.83 19.07
CA LEU A 455 14.12 -2.76 17.97
C LEU A 455 14.49 -3.71 16.81
N THR A 456 15.79 -4.00 16.62
CA THR A 456 16.24 -5.03 15.67
C THR A 456 15.82 -6.42 16.13
N GLY A 457 15.96 -6.73 17.42
CA GLY A 457 15.41 -7.96 17.99
C GLY A 457 13.88 -8.03 17.87
N ALA A 458 13.19 -6.89 18.03
CA ALA A 458 11.74 -6.83 17.89
C ALA A 458 11.28 -7.11 16.45
N ALA A 459 11.98 -6.54 15.48
CA ALA A 459 11.73 -6.81 14.08
C ALA A 459 11.99 -8.29 13.73
N ALA A 460 13.09 -8.87 14.21
CA ALA A 460 13.39 -10.30 14.02
C ALA A 460 12.28 -11.19 14.60
N PHE A 461 11.79 -10.90 15.81
CA PHE A 461 10.66 -11.60 16.42
C PHE A 461 9.40 -11.52 15.55
N ILE A 462 9.02 -10.32 15.14
CA ILE A 462 7.84 -10.10 14.30
C ILE A 462 7.97 -10.88 12.97
N LEU A 463 9.13 -10.83 12.32
CA LEU A 463 9.36 -11.49 11.04
C LEU A 463 9.28 -13.01 11.12
N VAL A 464 9.95 -13.61 12.10
CA VAL A 464 9.93 -15.07 12.29
C VAL A 464 8.51 -15.54 12.61
N GLN A 465 7.78 -14.82 13.47
CA GLN A 465 6.39 -15.14 13.79
C GLN A 465 5.46 -15.00 12.57
N LEU A 466 5.61 -13.94 11.78
CA LEU A 466 4.84 -13.79 10.53
C LEU A 466 5.19 -14.89 9.52
N SER A 467 6.43 -15.37 9.49
CA SER A 467 6.88 -16.44 8.59
C SER A 467 6.22 -17.80 8.85
N GLU A 468 5.64 -17.99 10.05
CA GLU A 468 4.85 -19.17 10.37
C GLU A 468 3.53 -19.21 9.57
N ALA A 469 2.92 -18.04 9.37
CA ALA A 469 1.68 -17.89 8.60
C ALA A 469 1.93 -17.56 7.11
N HIS A 470 3.09 -17.02 6.75
CA HIS A 470 3.41 -16.52 5.41
C HIS A 470 4.65 -17.22 4.83
N PRO A 471 4.48 -18.29 4.02
CA PRO A 471 5.60 -19.13 3.57
C PRO A 471 6.67 -18.39 2.75
N TYR A 472 6.28 -17.33 2.03
CA TYR A 472 7.23 -16.54 1.25
C TYR A 472 8.17 -15.72 2.15
N LEU A 473 7.73 -15.26 3.33
CA LEU A 473 8.60 -14.64 4.33
C LEU A 473 9.61 -15.65 4.86
N GLN A 474 9.19 -16.90 5.08
CA GLN A 474 10.09 -17.94 5.55
C GLN A 474 11.20 -18.24 4.55
N ARG A 475 10.88 -18.29 3.24
CA ARG A 475 11.91 -18.39 2.19
C ARG A 475 12.86 -17.19 2.23
N GLY A 476 12.35 -15.98 2.39
CA GLY A 476 13.15 -14.76 2.53
C GLY A 476 14.05 -14.73 3.78
N LEU A 477 13.66 -15.43 4.85
CA LEU A 477 14.46 -15.61 6.07
C LEU A 477 15.33 -16.87 6.03
N TYR A 478 15.50 -17.50 4.87
CA TYR A 478 16.25 -18.75 4.71
C TYR A 478 15.84 -19.84 5.72
N LYS A 479 14.53 -19.95 5.97
CA LYS A 479 13.91 -20.94 6.87
C LYS A 479 14.32 -20.83 8.34
N ALA A 480 14.81 -19.66 8.78
CA ALA A 480 15.06 -19.39 10.19
C ALA A 480 13.83 -19.70 11.07
N ARG A 481 14.07 -20.37 12.20
CA ARG A 481 13.05 -20.79 13.17
C ARG A 481 13.15 -20.03 14.48
N ASN A 482 14.34 -19.59 14.86
CA ASN A 482 14.56 -18.84 16.09
C ASN A 482 14.85 -17.37 15.82
N TRP A 483 13.98 -16.49 16.33
CA TRP A 483 14.14 -15.05 16.19
C TRP A 483 15.40 -14.50 16.86
N LYS A 484 15.90 -15.16 17.93
CA LYS A 484 17.15 -14.76 18.59
C LYS A 484 18.32 -14.90 17.64
N SER A 485 18.40 -16.00 16.90
CA SER A 485 19.44 -16.24 15.91
C SER A 485 19.44 -15.14 14.84
N VAL A 486 18.27 -14.80 14.30
CA VAL A 486 18.11 -13.72 13.31
C VAL A 486 18.52 -12.36 13.90
N ALA A 487 18.08 -12.05 15.12
CA ALA A 487 18.41 -10.80 15.80
C ALA A 487 19.93 -10.66 16.02
N LEU A 488 20.57 -11.70 16.58
CA LEU A 488 22.01 -11.73 16.86
C LEU A 488 22.82 -11.61 15.58
N HIS A 489 22.45 -12.35 14.55
CA HIS A 489 23.09 -12.27 13.24
C HIS A 489 23.07 -10.83 12.70
N VAL A 490 21.91 -10.17 12.69
CA VAL A 490 21.78 -8.83 12.11
C VAL A 490 22.43 -7.75 12.98
N ILE A 491 22.40 -7.91 14.30
CA ILE A 491 23.13 -7.03 15.22
C ILE A 491 24.64 -7.17 14.98
N ALA A 492 25.14 -8.38 14.76
CA ALA A 492 26.55 -8.64 14.52
C ALA A 492 27.04 -8.16 13.14
N THR A 493 26.20 -8.19 12.11
CA THR A 493 26.55 -7.70 10.76
C THR A 493 26.36 -6.18 10.60
N GLY A 494 25.57 -5.55 11.47
CA GLY A 494 25.29 -4.12 11.43
C GLY A 494 26.43 -3.27 12.01
N ILE A 495 27.19 -2.61 11.14
CA ILE A 495 28.34 -1.74 11.52
C ILE A 495 27.92 -0.65 12.52
N SER A 496 26.70 -0.11 12.44
CA SER A 496 26.22 0.91 13.39
C SER A 496 25.82 0.35 14.76
N LEU A 497 25.59 -0.96 14.84
CA LEU A 497 25.11 -1.65 16.03
C LEU A 497 26.25 -2.24 16.85
N ILE A 498 27.35 -2.64 16.20
CA ILE A 498 28.57 -3.17 16.82
C ILE A 498 29.80 -2.75 16.02
N ASP A 499 30.77 -2.16 16.72
CA ASP A 499 32.05 -1.74 16.14
C ASP A 499 33.18 -2.79 16.35
N ASP A 500 33.06 -3.61 17.40
CA ASP A 500 34.09 -4.56 17.82
C ASP A 500 33.99 -5.89 17.06
N GLN A 501 35.08 -6.27 16.38
CA GLN A 501 35.19 -7.47 15.55
C GLN A 501 35.13 -8.76 16.39
N ASP A 502 35.64 -8.76 17.62
CA ASP A 502 35.63 -9.94 18.50
C ASP A 502 34.20 -10.20 19.00
N GLN A 503 33.50 -9.13 19.39
CA GLN A 503 32.07 -9.21 19.76
C GLN A 503 31.21 -9.67 18.59
N ARG A 504 31.48 -9.19 17.37
CA ARG A 504 30.79 -9.66 16.16
C ARG A 504 30.91 -11.18 16.00
N THR A 505 32.11 -11.72 16.13
CA THR A 505 32.34 -13.17 15.98
C THR A 505 31.64 -13.96 17.09
N SER A 506 31.71 -13.49 18.34
CA SER A 506 31.03 -14.10 19.49
C SER A 506 29.50 -14.15 19.32
N LEU A 507 28.90 -13.06 18.81
CA LEU A 507 27.45 -13.00 18.60
C LEU A 507 26.99 -13.86 17.43
N LEU A 508 27.79 -13.96 16.36
CA LEU A 508 27.52 -14.88 15.26
C LEU A 508 27.59 -16.35 15.72
N ALA A 509 28.59 -16.70 16.53
CA ALA A 509 28.67 -18.03 17.13
C ALA A 509 27.41 -18.34 17.97
N ARG A 510 26.96 -17.38 18.78
CA ARG A 510 25.71 -17.52 19.54
C ARG A 510 24.49 -17.62 18.65
N ALA A 511 24.43 -16.86 17.55
CA ALA A 511 23.35 -16.96 16.57
C ALA A 511 23.25 -18.38 15.98
N VAL A 512 24.38 -18.98 15.62
CA VAL A 512 24.43 -20.36 15.12
C VAL A 512 23.96 -21.36 16.19
N ASN A 513 24.36 -21.18 17.45
CA ASN A 513 23.92 -22.05 18.55
C ASN A 513 22.40 -21.96 18.80
N GLU A 514 21.80 -20.77 18.63
CA GLU A 514 20.36 -20.55 18.80
C GLU A 514 19.52 -21.15 17.66
N ASP A 515 20.07 -21.23 16.44
CA ASP A 515 19.46 -21.90 15.30
C ASP A 515 20.52 -22.52 14.37
N PRO A 516 20.90 -23.79 14.60
CA PRO A 516 21.88 -24.49 13.76
C PRO A 516 21.36 -24.76 12.34
N THR A 517 20.08 -24.54 12.09
CA THR A 517 19.49 -24.73 10.75
C THR A 517 19.45 -23.45 9.94
N TYR A 518 19.81 -22.30 10.52
CA TYR A 518 19.78 -21.00 9.85
C TYR A 518 21.04 -20.79 8.98
N PRO A 519 20.96 -20.90 7.64
CA PRO A 519 22.13 -20.93 6.77
C PRO A 519 22.93 -19.63 6.80
N LEU A 520 22.23 -18.50 6.92
CA LEU A 520 22.86 -17.18 6.85
C LEU A 520 23.77 -16.91 8.06
N ALA A 521 23.34 -17.29 9.28
CA ALA A 521 24.17 -17.17 10.47
C ALA A 521 25.41 -18.07 10.40
N ARG A 522 25.26 -19.32 9.91
CA ARG A 522 26.38 -20.27 9.74
C ARG A 522 27.44 -19.73 8.78
N LEU A 523 27.02 -19.26 7.60
CA LEU A 523 27.93 -18.72 6.60
C LEU A 523 28.60 -17.41 7.06
N GLU A 524 27.86 -16.50 7.70
CA GLU A 524 28.43 -15.25 8.21
C GLU A 524 29.40 -15.48 9.37
N TYR A 525 29.15 -16.47 10.22
CA TYR A 525 30.10 -16.89 11.25
C TYR A 525 31.41 -17.37 10.63
N LEU A 526 31.36 -18.26 9.63
CA LEU A 526 32.55 -18.74 8.93
C LEU A 526 33.30 -17.60 8.24
N TRP A 527 32.61 -16.66 7.60
CA TRP A 527 33.24 -15.50 6.99
C TRP A 527 33.84 -14.52 8.00
N ALA A 528 33.24 -14.39 9.20
CA ALA A 528 33.80 -13.57 10.26
C ALA A 528 35.11 -14.18 10.80
N LEU A 529 35.13 -15.50 11.05
CA LEU A 529 36.34 -16.24 11.43
C LEU A 529 37.44 -16.14 10.37
N GLN A 530 37.08 -16.33 9.10
CA GLN A 530 37.99 -16.17 7.99
C GLN A 530 38.56 -14.76 7.93
N GLY A 531 37.72 -13.72 8.08
CA GLY A 531 38.16 -12.33 8.04
C GLY A 531 39.08 -11.93 9.20
N ALA A 532 39.03 -12.65 10.33
CA ALA A 532 39.94 -12.47 11.45
C ALA A 532 41.26 -13.26 11.27
N THR A 533 41.31 -14.22 10.34
CA THR A 533 42.46 -15.09 10.12
C THR A 533 43.33 -14.54 8.99
N LYS A 534 44.65 -14.48 9.18
CA LYS A 534 45.56 -13.99 8.14
C LYS A 534 45.66 -15.00 7.00
N ILE A 535 45.73 -14.48 5.77
CA ILE A 535 45.94 -15.31 4.59
C ILE A 535 47.34 -15.94 4.67
N GLY A 536 47.42 -17.26 4.43
CA GLY A 536 48.65 -18.06 4.55
C GLY A 536 48.73 -18.91 5.82
N GLU A 537 47.91 -18.62 6.84
CA GLU A 537 47.81 -19.49 8.02
C GLU A 537 47.07 -20.80 7.69
N PRO A 538 47.45 -21.94 8.30
CA PRO A 538 46.78 -23.22 8.05
C PRO A 538 45.28 -23.18 8.38
N ALA A 539 44.89 -22.37 9.37
CA ALA A 539 43.50 -22.13 9.73
C ALA A 539 42.69 -21.53 8.57
N TYR A 540 43.28 -20.63 7.75
CA TYR A 540 42.59 -20.02 6.61
C TYR A 540 42.20 -21.07 5.55
N ARG A 541 43.05 -22.09 5.35
CA ARG A 541 42.75 -23.21 4.46
C ARG A 541 41.66 -24.11 5.02
N GLN A 542 41.72 -24.44 6.31
CA GLN A 542 40.68 -25.20 7.00
C GLN A 542 39.31 -24.52 6.91
N PHE A 543 39.26 -23.18 7.01
CA PHE A 543 38.01 -22.44 6.82
C PHE A 543 37.49 -22.47 5.38
N ALA A 544 38.38 -22.52 4.37
CA ALA A 544 37.96 -22.68 2.98
C ALA A 544 37.31 -24.05 2.74
N ASP A 545 37.92 -25.10 3.29
CA ASP A 545 37.40 -26.46 3.21
C ASP A 545 36.06 -26.57 3.95
N ALA A 546 35.98 -26.04 5.18
CA ALA A 546 34.75 -26.02 5.96
C ALA A 546 33.61 -25.25 5.25
N LEU A 547 33.91 -24.13 4.58
CA LEU A 547 32.91 -23.38 3.83
C LEU A 547 32.35 -24.15 2.63
N ASP A 548 33.20 -24.90 1.91
CA ASP A 548 32.77 -25.73 0.79
C ASP A 548 31.88 -26.90 1.27
N ASP A 549 32.26 -27.56 2.37
CA ASP A 549 31.48 -28.64 2.99
C ASP A 549 30.11 -28.14 3.50
N GLU A 550 30.13 -26.98 4.16
CA GLU A 550 28.95 -26.30 4.67
C GLU A 550 27.95 -25.96 3.55
N LEU A 551 28.45 -25.48 2.40
CA LEU A 551 27.61 -25.13 1.26
C LEU A 551 26.89 -26.35 0.67
N LEU A 552 27.54 -27.53 0.69
CA LEU A 552 26.94 -28.80 0.26
C LEU A 552 25.86 -29.27 1.24
N GLU A 553 26.06 -29.08 2.55
CA GLU A 553 25.10 -29.47 3.59
C GLU A 553 23.82 -28.63 3.56
N LEU A 554 23.97 -27.30 3.40
CA LEU A 554 22.86 -26.34 3.53
C LEU A 554 21.81 -26.44 2.42
N LYS A 555 22.12 -27.08 1.28
CA LYS A 555 21.21 -27.28 0.12
C LYS A 555 20.40 -26.02 -0.23
N LEU A 556 21.12 -24.91 -0.42
CA LEU A 556 20.50 -23.62 -0.73
C LEU A 556 19.70 -23.67 -2.03
N GLU A 557 18.63 -22.88 -2.11
CA GLU A 557 17.78 -22.80 -3.30
C GLU A 557 18.59 -22.27 -4.50
N ALA A 558 18.41 -22.92 -5.66
CA ALA A 558 19.08 -22.56 -6.90
C ALA A 558 18.78 -21.11 -7.30
N GLY A 559 19.78 -20.38 -7.79
CA GLY A 559 19.66 -18.95 -8.12
C GLY A 559 19.46 -18.02 -6.92
N SER A 560 19.41 -18.52 -5.67
CA SER A 560 19.23 -17.65 -4.51
C SER A 560 20.45 -16.73 -4.30
N PRO A 561 20.25 -15.46 -3.87
CA PRO A 561 21.35 -14.52 -3.67
C PRO A 561 22.42 -15.01 -2.68
N LEU A 562 22.03 -15.80 -1.68
CA LEU A 562 22.95 -16.39 -0.71
C LEU A 562 23.82 -17.47 -1.36
N LEU A 563 23.25 -18.35 -2.18
CA LEU A 563 24.03 -19.36 -2.92
C LEU A 563 25.04 -18.71 -3.85
N LEU A 564 24.59 -17.75 -4.66
CA LEU A 564 25.46 -16.99 -5.58
C LEU A 564 26.61 -16.30 -4.83
N ARG A 565 26.31 -15.66 -3.69
CA ARG A 565 27.30 -15.04 -2.81
C ARG A 565 28.29 -16.06 -2.24
N SER A 566 27.82 -17.20 -1.77
CA SER A 566 28.66 -18.24 -1.18
C SER A 566 29.61 -18.83 -2.21
N LEU A 567 29.11 -19.18 -3.40
CA LEU A 567 29.94 -19.70 -4.50
C LEU A 567 31.01 -18.70 -4.93
N TYR A 568 30.63 -17.43 -5.04
CA TYR A 568 31.55 -16.34 -5.31
C TYR A 568 32.66 -16.24 -4.25
N ARG A 569 32.30 -16.27 -2.96
CA ARG A 569 33.26 -16.22 -1.83
C ARG A 569 34.19 -17.43 -1.82
N CYS A 570 33.65 -18.63 -2.04
CA CYS A 570 34.44 -19.86 -2.16
C CYS A 570 35.46 -19.74 -3.29
N ALA A 571 35.03 -19.33 -4.49
CA ALA A 571 35.91 -19.16 -5.63
C ALA A 571 37.03 -18.14 -5.35
N ALA A 572 36.68 -16.94 -4.86
CA ALA A 572 37.66 -15.90 -4.53
C ALA A 572 38.65 -16.35 -3.44
N GLN A 573 38.17 -17.03 -2.39
CA GLN A 573 39.03 -17.55 -1.33
C GLN A 573 40.04 -18.58 -1.85
N ARG A 574 39.59 -19.48 -2.74
CA ARG A 574 40.43 -20.50 -3.35
C ARG A 574 41.46 -19.90 -4.32
N ILE A 575 41.11 -18.84 -5.04
CA ILE A 575 42.07 -18.06 -5.85
C ILE A 575 43.14 -17.41 -4.96
N ASN A 576 42.73 -16.78 -3.85
CA ASN A 576 43.67 -16.17 -2.91
C ASN A 576 44.64 -17.20 -2.30
N LEU A 577 44.14 -18.39 -1.93
CA LEU A 577 44.99 -19.49 -1.46
C LEU A 577 45.97 -19.95 -2.53
N HIS A 578 45.52 -20.09 -3.79
CA HIS A 578 46.40 -20.46 -4.89
C HIS A 578 47.48 -19.41 -5.20
N ALA A 579 47.14 -18.13 -5.09
CA ALA A 579 48.10 -17.03 -5.21
C ALA A 579 49.13 -17.04 -4.07
N GLU A 580 48.70 -17.33 -2.84
CA GLU A 580 49.60 -17.45 -1.69
C GLU A 580 50.52 -18.67 -1.79
N ASP A 581 50.03 -19.79 -2.34
CA ASP A 581 50.81 -21.01 -2.62
C ASP A 581 51.86 -20.81 -3.75
N GLY A 582 51.95 -19.63 -4.37
CA GLY A 582 52.94 -19.31 -5.41
C GLY A 582 52.54 -19.74 -6.82
N TYR A 583 51.24 -19.85 -7.10
CA TYR A 583 50.68 -20.19 -8.42
C TYR A 583 51.07 -21.58 -8.99
N PRO A 584 50.98 -22.67 -8.21
CA PRO A 584 51.32 -24.01 -8.70
C PRO A 584 50.32 -24.48 -9.77
N ALA A 585 50.78 -24.69 -11.00
CA ALA A 585 49.92 -25.12 -12.11
C ALA A 585 49.09 -26.37 -11.73
N GLY A 586 47.77 -26.28 -11.90
CA GLY A 586 46.85 -27.38 -11.58
C GLY A 586 46.68 -27.70 -10.08
N GLY A 587 47.08 -26.80 -9.17
CA GLY A 587 46.93 -27.01 -7.73
C GLY A 587 45.47 -27.24 -7.29
N PRO A 588 45.24 -27.96 -6.17
CA PRO A 588 43.90 -28.34 -5.71
C PRO A 588 43.00 -27.13 -5.45
N ASN A 589 43.57 -26.02 -4.96
CA ASN A 589 42.85 -24.76 -4.75
C ASN A 589 42.32 -24.18 -6.07
N LEU A 590 43.09 -24.24 -7.17
CA LEU A 590 42.65 -23.73 -8.47
C LEU A 590 41.52 -24.60 -9.06
N VAL A 591 41.59 -25.92 -8.87
CA VAL A 591 40.52 -26.85 -9.28
C VAL A 591 39.23 -26.60 -8.49
N ALA A 592 39.33 -26.38 -7.18
CA ALA A 592 38.19 -26.03 -6.34
C ALA A 592 37.61 -24.66 -6.72
N ALA A 593 38.46 -23.66 -6.98
CA ALA A 593 38.03 -22.35 -7.47
C ALA A 593 37.25 -22.47 -8.78
N LYS A 594 37.76 -23.27 -9.74
CA LYS A 594 37.11 -23.53 -11.02
C LYS A 594 35.73 -24.13 -10.83
N ARG A 595 35.59 -25.13 -9.96
CA ARG A 595 34.30 -25.77 -9.67
C ARG A 595 33.29 -24.76 -9.14
N SER A 596 33.65 -23.96 -8.14
CA SER A 596 32.75 -22.98 -7.52
C SER A 596 32.42 -21.82 -8.47
N ALA A 597 33.36 -21.37 -9.30
CA ALA A 597 33.12 -20.34 -10.32
C ALA A 597 32.23 -20.84 -11.47
N GLN A 598 32.39 -22.09 -11.92
CA GLN A 598 31.52 -22.70 -12.93
C GLN A 598 30.11 -22.89 -12.38
N GLU A 599 29.98 -23.35 -11.14
CA GLU A 599 28.69 -23.45 -10.47
C GLU A 599 28.05 -22.06 -10.29
N PHE A 600 28.83 -21.04 -9.93
CA PHE A 600 28.36 -19.66 -9.82
C PHE A 600 27.79 -19.16 -11.15
N ALA A 601 28.52 -19.32 -12.25
CA ALA A 601 28.07 -18.95 -13.59
C ALA A 601 26.81 -19.74 -14.00
N ARG A 602 26.81 -21.06 -13.77
CA ARG A 602 25.65 -21.93 -14.03
C ARG A 602 24.42 -21.48 -13.28
N GLN A 603 24.54 -21.12 -12.00
CA GLN A 603 23.43 -20.63 -11.18
C GLN A 603 22.93 -19.26 -11.63
N CYS A 604 23.80 -18.40 -12.16
CA CYS A 604 23.35 -17.13 -12.76
C CYS A 604 22.48 -17.38 -14.01
N GLU A 605 22.84 -18.36 -14.83
CA GLU A 605 22.11 -18.74 -16.06
C GLU A 605 20.86 -19.57 -15.80
N ALA A 606 20.89 -20.42 -14.78
CA ALA A 606 19.80 -21.31 -14.39
C ALA A 606 18.65 -20.58 -13.67
N THR A 607 18.67 -19.25 -13.59
CA THR A 607 17.59 -18.50 -12.94
C THR A 607 16.33 -18.58 -13.82
N THR A 608 15.50 -19.60 -13.56
CA THR A 608 14.28 -19.94 -14.32
C THR A 608 13.13 -18.94 -14.08
N GLU A 609 12.09 -19.00 -14.93
CA GLU A 609 10.81 -18.28 -14.72
C GLU A 609 10.16 -18.55 -13.36
N GLU A 610 10.50 -19.66 -12.69
CA GLU A 610 9.97 -20.01 -11.36
C GLU A 610 10.60 -19.21 -10.21
N ASN A 611 11.78 -18.63 -10.42
CA ASN A 611 12.45 -17.85 -9.39
C ASN A 611 11.77 -16.48 -9.21
N PRO A 612 11.79 -15.91 -7.98
CA PRO A 612 11.35 -14.54 -7.77
C PRO A 612 12.06 -13.59 -8.76
N PRO A 613 11.36 -12.64 -9.39
CA PRO A 613 11.95 -11.76 -10.42
C PRO A 613 13.14 -10.96 -9.91
N GLN A 614 13.15 -10.65 -8.60
CA GLN A 614 14.26 -10.04 -7.88
C GLN A 614 15.55 -10.89 -7.88
N TRP A 615 15.44 -12.22 -7.87
CA TRP A 615 16.60 -13.11 -7.94
C TRP A 615 17.17 -13.15 -9.35
N ALA A 616 16.31 -13.17 -10.37
CA ALA A 616 16.73 -13.04 -11.77
C ALA A 616 17.47 -11.73 -12.03
N ALA A 617 16.93 -10.60 -11.55
CA ALA A 617 17.60 -9.30 -11.67
C ALA A 617 18.97 -9.27 -10.95
N TYR A 618 19.06 -9.89 -9.77
CA TYR A 618 20.33 -10.01 -9.05
C TYR A 618 21.33 -10.93 -9.78
N ALA A 619 20.88 -12.08 -10.28
CA ALA A 619 21.69 -13.03 -11.03
C ALA A 619 22.24 -12.40 -12.33
N GLU A 620 21.41 -11.69 -13.09
CA GLU A 620 21.81 -10.94 -14.28
C GLU A 620 22.89 -9.90 -13.94
N GLN A 621 22.73 -9.20 -12.82
CA GLN A 621 23.67 -8.20 -12.38
C GLN A 621 25.03 -8.79 -11.95
N VAL A 622 25.06 -9.96 -11.30
CA VAL A 622 26.31 -10.59 -10.85
C VAL A 622 26.94 -11.51 -11.89
N LYS A 623 26.22 -11.86 -12.97
CA LYS A 623 26.73 -12.68 -14.07
C LYS A 623 28.08 -12.18 -14.64
N PRO A 624 28.28 -10.88 -14.91
CA PRO A 624 29.58 -10.38 -15.39
C PRO A 624 30.73 -10.60 -14.39
N ILE A 625 30.44 -10.67 -13.09
CA ILE A 625 31.45 -10.98 -12.05
C ILE A 625 31.85 -12.45 -12.13
N ALA A 626 30.89 -13.36 -12.34
CA ALA A 626 31.14 -14.78 -12.53
C ALA A 626 32.04 -15.04 -13.76
N GLU A 627 31.77 -14.34 -14.87
CA GLU A 627 32.57 -14.43 -16.10
C GLU A 627 34.02 -13.97 -15.89
N VAL A 628 34.23 -12.87 -15.15
CA VAL A 628 35.57 -12.37 -14.83
C VAL A 628 36.32 -13.36 -13.93
N LEU A 629 35.67 -13.94 -12.93
CA LEU A 629 36.27 -14.98 -12.08
C LEU A 629 36.69 -16.22 -12.87
N LEU A 630 35.86 -16.70 -13.79
CA LEU A 630 36.21 -17.83 -14.65
C LEU A 630 37.46 -17.53 -15.47
N ARG A 631 37.58 -16.31 -16.00
CA ARG A 631 38.77 -15.90 -16.75
C ARG A 631 40.00 -15.68 -15.90
N GLN A 632 39.87 -15.22 -14.66
CA GLN A 632 40.99 -15.22 -13.71
C GLN A 632 41.54 -16.64 -13.57
N ILE A 633 40.66 -17.62 -13.36
CA ILE A 633 41.02 -19.03 -13.22
C ILE A 633 41.63 -19.59 -14.52
N GLU A 634 41.10 -19.24 -15.69
CA GLU A 634 41.66 -19.61 -16.98
C GLU A 634 43.06 -19.03 -17.18
N SER A 635 43.28 -17.75 -16.84
CA SER A 635 44.59 -17.08 -16.94
C SER A 635 45.66 -17.72 -16.04
N LEU A 636 45.22 -18.34 -14.94
CA LEU A 636 46.07 -19.10 -14.01
C LEU A 636 46.29 -20.55 -14.47
N THR A 637 45.42 -21.10 -15.31
CA THR A 637 45.46 -22.51 -15.76
C THR A 637 46.18 -22.66 -17.11
N GLU A 638 45.85 -21.84 -18.10
CA GLU A 638 46.34 -21.95 -19.47
C GLU A 638 47.19 -20.71 -19.85
N PRO A 639 48.42 -20.88 -20.37
CA PRO A 639 49.24 -19.76 -20.85
C PRO A 639 48.77 -19.17 -22.18
N ARG A 640 47.52 -19.42 -22.59
CA ARG A 640 46.97 -18.90 -23.85
C ARG A 640 46.69 -17.41 -23.72
N PHE A 641 46.90 -16.68 -24.82
CA PHE A 641 46.55 -15.26 -24.90
C PHE A 641 45.04 -15.10 -24.67
N ILE A 642 44.68 -14.51 -23.54
CA ILE A 642 43.28 -14.16 -23.24
C ILE A 642 43.15 -12.70 -23.66
N GLY A 643 42.48 -12.46 -24.78
CA GLY A 643 42.23 -11.10 -25.24
C GLY A 643 41.50 -10.27 -24.17
N PRO A 644 41.74 -8.95 -24.10
CA PRO A 644 41.16 -8.12 -23.06
C PRO A 644 39.63 -8.13 -23.14
N LEU A 645 38.97 -8.40 -22.01
CA LEU A 645 37.54 -8.17 -21.86
C LEU A 645 37.32 -6.67 -21.68
N ARG A 646 37.26 -5.94 -22.80
CA ARG A 646 36.73 -4.58 -22.78
C ARG A 646 35.37 -4.57 -23.45
N PRO A 647 34.26 -4.90 -22.76
CA PRO A 647 33.06 -4.15 -23.03
C PRO A 647 33.35 -2.72 -22.58
N ALA A 648 33.26 -1.76 -23.51
CA ALA A 648 33.38 -0.32 -23.28
C ALA A 648 32.19 0.22 -22.45
N ASP A 649 31.81 -0.50 -21.41
CA ASP A 649 30.60 -0.23 -20.66
C ASP A 649 30.90 0.84 -19.62
N LYS A 650 30.26 2.00 -19.81
CA LYS A 650 30.50 3.23 -19.02
C LYS A 650 30.00 3.10 -17.57
N THR A 651 29.36 1.99 -17.22
CA THR A 651 28.78 1.74 -15.90
C THR A 651 29.57 0.67 -15.15
N VAL A 652 30.77 1.02 -14.69
CA VAL A 652 31.61 0.06 -13.96
C VAL A 652 31.13 -0.05 -12.51
N VAL A 653 30.58 -1.19 -12.15
CA VAL A 653 30.27 -1.56 -10.75
C VAL A 653 31.60 -1.73 -9.98
N PRO A 654 31.79 -1.13 -8.79
CA PRO A 654 33.06 -1.20 -8.05
C PRO A 654 33.59 -2.62 -7.84
N ARG A 655 32.71 -3.59 -7.56
CA ARG A 655 33.15 -4.98 -7.37
C ARG A 655 33.64 -5.63 -8.66
N ARG A 656 33.00 -5.34 -9.80
CA ARG A 656 33.47 -5.82 -11.10
C ARG A 656 34.82 -5.20 -11.46
N ALA A 657 35.02 -3.90 -11.16
CA ALA A 657 36.32 -3.26 -11.31
C ALA A 657 37.39 -3.96 -10.47
N TYR A 658 37.09 -4.30 -9.22
CA TYR A 658 37.99 -5.04 -8.35
C TYR A 658 38.43 -6.37 -8.97
N GLU A 659 37.48 -7.18 -9.46
CA GLU A 659 37.80 -8.46 -10.09
C GLU A 659 38.56 -8.30 -11.41
N ASN A 660 38.25 -7.26 -12.19
CA ASN A 660 39.03 -6.93 -13.38
C ASN A 660 40.48 -6.55 -13.01
N ALA A 661 40.69 -5.82 -11.91
CA ALA A 661 42.03 -5.49 -11.43
C ALA A 661 42.83 -6.73 -11.00
N CYS A 662 42.17 -7.69 -10.33
CA CYS A 662 42.79 -8.98 -10.01
C CYS A 662 43.15 -9.76 -11.28
N LEU A 663 42.26 -9.80 -12.28
CA LEU A 663 42.54 -10.40 -13.58
C LEU A 663 43.74 -9.73 -14.26
N ASP A 664 43.74 -8.39 -14.36
CA ASP A 664 44.82 -7.63 -14.98
C ASP A 664 46.16 -7.87 -14.25
N SER A 665 46.16 -7.98 -12.92
CA SER A 665 47.34 -8.37 -12.12
C SER A 665 47.89 -9.75 -12.52
N PHE A 666 47.02 -10.74 -12.75
CA PHE A 666 47.45 -12.06 -13.23
C PHE A 666 47.95 -12.02 -14.68
N LEU A 667 47.36 -11.19 -15.54
CA LEU A 667 47.82 -11.00 -16.91
C LEU A 667 49.19 -10.31 -16.97
N VAL A 668 49.49 -9.39 -16.04
CA VAL A 668 50.85 -8.81 -15.88
C VAL A 668 51.87 -9.91 -15.64
N LEU A 669 51.56 -10.88 -14.76
CA LEU A 669 52.47 -12.00 -14.42
C LEU A 669 52.80 -12.89 -15.62
N ARG A 670 51.81 -13.15 -16.49
CA ARG A 670 51.90 -14.21 -17.52
C ARG A 670 52.11 -13.69 -18.94
N GLN A 671 51.61 -12.49 -19.24
CA GLN A 671 51.45 -12.00 -20.62
C GLN A 671 52.07 -10.60 -20.84
N GLY A 672 52.75 -10.04 -19.83
CA GLY A 672 53.41 -8.73 -19.95
C GLY A 672 52.44 -7.57 -20.12
N TYR A 673 51.20 -7.71 -19.62
CA TYR A 673 50.22 -6.63 -19.64
C TYR A 673 50.69 -5.41 -18.84
N GLU A 674 50.21 -4.23 -19.24
CA GLU A 674 50.52 -2.99 -18.54
C GLU A 674 49.81 -2.93 -17.17
N PRO A 675 50.55 -2.76 -16.05
CA PRO A 675 49.95 -2.74 -14.71
C PRO A 675 49.04 -1.53 -14.47
N GLU A 676 49.15 -0.49 -15.31
CA GLU A 676 48.35 0.73 -15.22
C GLU A 676 46.84 0.45 -15.37
N ASN A 677 46.47 -0.58 -16.13
CA ASN A 677 45.06 -0.96 -16.30
C ASN A 677 44.46 -1.44 -14.97
N ALA A 678 45.17 -2.31 -14.24
CA ALA A 678 44.73 -2.82 -12.94
C ALA A 678 44.55 -1.67 -11.94
N ILE A 679 45.48 -0.72 -11.92
CA ILE A 679 45.43 0.44 -11.02
C ILE A 679 44.29 1.40 -11.41
N GLY A 680 44.06 1.57 -12.72
CA GLY A 680 42.91 2.30 -13.25
C GLY A 680 41.58 1.74 -12.74
N GLN A 681 41.43 0.42 -12.74
CA GLN A 681 40.23 -0.25 -12.20
C GLN A 681 40.12 -0.07 -10.67
N LEU A 682 41.23 -0.22 -9.93
CA LEU A 682 41.22 -0.07 -8.47
C LEU A 682 40.80 1.34 -8.01
N ARG A 683 41.09 2.39 -8.79
CA ARG A 683 40.61 3.76 -8.47
C ARG A 683 39.09 3.86 -8.39
N PHE A 684 38.37 3.06 -9.18
CA PHE A 684 36.91 2.98 -9.12
C PHE A 684 36.43 1.99 -8.05
N ALA A 685 37.22 0.93 -7.80
CA ALA A 685 36.85 -0.15 -6.89
C ALA A 685 37.00 0.18 -5.40
N LEU A 686 37.85 1.15 -5.02
CA LEU A 686 38.28 1.41 -3.64
C LEU A 686 37.76 2.76 -3.08
N PRO A 687 36.44 2.91 -2.83
CA PRO A 687 35.86 4.19 -2.41
C PRO A 687 36.17 4.58 -0.96
N ASN A 688 36.50 3.64 -0.08
CA ASN A 688 36.73 3.88 1.36
C ASN A 688 38.04 3.24 1.87
N ASP A 689 38.48 3.66 3.06
CA ASP A 689 39.75 3.21 3.65
C ASP A 689 39.77 1.70 3.93
N ARG A 690 38.62 1.11 4.27
CA ARG A 690 38.52 -0.34 4.48
C ARG A 690 38.80 -1.12 3.19
N ASP A 691 38.21 -0.70 2.08
CA ASP A 691 38.43 -1.35 0.79
C ASP A 691 39.91 -1.24 0.38
N LYS A 692 40.56 -0.11 0.68
CA LYS A 692 42.01 0.08 0.47
C LYS A 692 42.87 -0.84 1.32
N ASP A 693 42.56 -0.98 2.62
CA ASP A 693 43.27 -1.88 3.53
C ASP A 693 43.14 -3.34 3.06
N GLU A 694 41.94 -3.73 2.59
CA GLU A 694 41.70 -5.06 2.02
C GLU A 694 42.50 -5.28 0.74
N ALA A 695 42.51 -4.30 -0.19
CA ALA A 695 43.29 -4.38 -1.42
C ALA A 695 44.81 -4.47 -1.16
N ALA A 696 45.30 -3.76 -0.14
CA ALA A 696 46.71 -3.83 0.28
C ALA A 696 47.09 -5.23 0.77
N GLN A 697 46.16 -5.97 1.35
CA GLN A 697 46.37 -7.31 1.91
C GLN A 697 46.03 -8.46 0.94
N ASP A 698 45.34 -8.18 -0.17
CA ASP A 698 44.91 -9.19 -1.14
C ASP A 698 46.12 -9.83 -1.89
N PRO A 699 46.28 -11.17 -1.85
CA PRO A 699 47.33 -11.88 -2.58
C PRO A 699 47.24 -11.72 -4.10
N CYS A 700 46.05 -11.52 -4.66
CA CYS A 700 45.87 -11.33 -6.10
C CYS A 700 46.57 -10.07 -6.61
N LEU A 701 46.70 -9.06 -5.74
CA LEU A 701 47.30 -7.76 -6.04
C LEU A 701 48.76 -7.67 -5.56
N LYS A 702 49.35 -8.78 -5.10
CA LYS A 702 50.72 -8.82 -4.55
C LYS A 702 51.76 -8.22 -5.50
N LEU A 703 51.61 -8.44 -6.81
CA LEU A 703 52.50 -7.92 -7.85
C LEU A 703 52.45 -6.40 -8.02
N LEU A 704 51.35 -5.76 -7.61
CA LEU A 704 51.19 -4.32 -7.69
C LEU A 704 51.80 -3.61 -6.47
N ARG A 705 52.07 -4.32 -5.37
CA ARG A 705 52.52 -3.74 -4.08
C ARG A 705 53.83 -2.98 -4.18
N ASP A 706 54.73 -3.37 -5.08
CA ASP A 706 56.02 -2.72 -5.24
C ASP A 706 55.90 -1.38 -5.99
N ARG A 707 54.81 -1.16 -6.73
CA ARG A 707 54.62 0.08 -7.48
C ARG A 707 54.23 1.25 -6.56
N GLU A 708 54.74 2.43 -6.91
CA GLU A 708 54.49 3.65 -6.13
C GLU A 708 53.03 4.15 -6.26
N ASP A 709 52.44 4.02 -7.45
CA ASP A 709 51.06 4.42 -7.73
C ASP A 709 50.03 3.54 -6.98
N PHE A 710 50.25 2.23 -6.88
CA PHE A 710 49.44 1.36 -6.04
C PHE A 710 49.58 1.70 -4.56
N ARG A 711 50.82 1.88 -4.06
CA ARG A 711 51.07 2.29 -2.67
C ARG A 711 50.40 3.62 -2.33
N ALA A 712 50.43 4.59 -3.25
CA ALA A 712 49.73 5.86 -3.10
C ALA A 712 48.20 5.70 -3.07
N LEU A 713 47.65 4.76 -3.85
CA LEU A 713 46.21 4.49 -3.91
C LEU A 713 45.68 3.84 -2.62
N VAL A 714 46.40 2.85 -2.08
CA VAL A 714 45.99 2.12 -0.88
C VAL A 714 46.45 2.79 0.42
N ALA A 715 47.31 3.81 0.34
CA ALA A 715 47.74 4.55 1.53
C ALA A 715 46.50 5.09 2.28
N PRO A 716 46.45 4.92 3.62
CA PRO A 716 45.37 5.48 4.40
C PRO A 716 45.34 6.99 4.15
N ALA A 717 44.15 7.54 3.91
CA ALA A 717 44.01 8.97 3.73
C ALA A 717 44.68 9.66 4.94
N ARG A 718 45.74 10.46 4.70
CA ARG A 718 46.37 11.24 5.77
C ARG A 718 45.24 11.99 6.46
N ARG A 719 44.91 11.61 7.70
CA ARG A 719 44.00 12.34 8.58
C ARG A 719 44.66 13.67 8.94
N GLU A 720 44.84 14.56 7.97
CA GLU A 720 45.34 15.91 8.17
C GLU A 720 44.28 16.70 8.95
N GLY A 721 44.42 16.71 10.28
CA GLY A 721 44.14 17.85 11.15
C GLY A 721 42.74 18.48 11.15
N ARG A 722 41.72 17.93 10.47
CA ARG A 722 40.42 18.61 10.35
C ARG A 722 39.57 18.53 11.63
N ILE A 723 39.83 17.55 12.51
CA ILE A 723 39.19 17.47 13.83
C ILE A 723 39.76 18.54 14.80
N GLY A 724 41.01 18.99 14.59
CA GLY A 724 41.62 20.07 15.39
C GLY A 724 41.05 21.47 15.11
N ARG A 725 40.41 21.70 13.95
CA ARG A 725 39.75 22.99 13.65
C ARG A 725 38.31 23.08 14.15
N ILE A 726 37.60 21.95 14.29
CA ILE A 726 36.22 21.97 14.79
C ILE A 726 36.20 22.11 16.33
N SER A 727 37.19 21.55 17.04
CA SER A 727 37.29 21.76 18.50
C SER A 727 37.76 23.17 18.89
N ARG A 728 38.54 23.86 18.05
CA ARG A 728 38.94 25.26 18.29
C ARG A 728 37.84 26.28 18.01
N ARG A 729 36.83 25.96 17.19
CA ARG A 729 35.69 26.86 16.90
C ARG A 729 34.53 26.77 17.88
N ARG A 730 34.59 25.85 18.86
CA ARG A 730 33.61 25.73 19.96
C ARG A 730 34.09 26.35 21.28
N LYS A 731 35.25 27.02 21.28
CA LYS A 731 35.83 27.73 22.43
C LYS A 731 36.00 29.24 22.21
N THR A 732 35.30 29.81 21.22
CA THR A 732 35.20 31.26 21.00
C THR A 732 33.75 31.64 20.91
#